data_AF-A0A9D2LFR9-F1
#
_entry.id   AF-A0A9D2LFR9-F1
#
_cell.length_a   1.000
_cell.length_b   1.000
_cell.length_c   1.000
_cell.angle_alpha   90.00
_cell.angle_beta   90.00
_cell.angle_gamma   90.00
#
_symmetry.space_group_name_H-M   'P 1'
#
loop_
_entity.id
_entity.type
_entity.pdbx_description
1 polymer ?
#
loop_
_entity_poly.entity_id
_entity_poly.type
_entity_poly.pdbx_seq_one_letter_code
_entity_poly.pdbx_strand_id
1 'polypeptide(L)'
;MTQTSTAALARRPLHEGWHLTITDGPAPFTARDVPATVPGTLITDLHANGLIADPYLDRNEHELAWTGECDVTYATSFHWAPTGAERIDLVAASLDTAATVVLNGRRIAEVQNQHRSWRFDVTDALLEGSNHLEIRFASPLRTARENEAVLGAMPVTGNDLPYNAIRKMACNFGWDWGPVLVTSGIVGQISLEEWSGARLAEVRPQVTVSEGCGTVDLRALIERAEILDDSAVTVAARLLDPAGREIDDVAQSVAADEFDLRVSTSDPQLWWPRGYGDQPLYTVGIDLLDADHVLLDSRVRRIGFRTAGVVEEPDGLGTSFTIVVNDRPILAKGANWIPDDCFPSRLGAEDYRASITDAIEAGMNTLRIWGGGLYESELLYNLCDELGIVVWQDFTMACAAYSERDPLRSELEAEAREQIVRLAWHPALVHWNGSNENVEGYHHWGWQEHIPEGAGWGLAYYTELFPSLLAELDPTRSYTPTSPYSRPLPEDPRNPDHGTVHNWVAWASEEDNDYTRYRDTVPRFSAEFGYQGPANYATVARAITERPLDADSETMLSHQKAEGGQDKLRRGMAPHLPPVEGFDDFHFATQLNQARALVTGIGHYRSHWPVCAGTIVWQLNDCWPVTSWAAVDGDRRRKLLWYALRDVYQPVLLTIQPREQGLAASLGNDTDEALEGRLRLRRQRHDGEVLAETTLDAHVPARLAGTLPVPVELARPEDPAREVLLVELEGAGVRVVHPFAEDRDSALAEAAVTARAERVEDGVEITASATSTVRDLCVLADKVDPGAVADRQLVTLLAGESARIRVRTTADVDPEAWLAQDVLLSANDLVARARARGD
;
A
#
# COMPACT_ATOMS: atom_id res chain seq x y z
N MET A 1 7.74 -50.80 -28.65
CA MET A 1 7.02 -49.61 -28.15
C MET A 1 7.71 -49.24 -26.85
N THR A 2 8.66 -48.32 -26.94
CA THR A 2 9.42 -47.77 -25.82
C THR A 2 8.48 -46.86 -25.04
N GLN A 3 8.17 -47.24 -23.79
CA GLN A 3 7.50 -46.36 -22.82
C GLN A 3 8.38 -45.12 -22.64
N THR A 4 7.96 -44.02 -23.26
CA THR A 4 8.41 -42.68 -22.91
C THR A 4 7.82 -42.39 -21.53
N SER A 5 8.70 -42.37 -20.53
CA SER A 5 8.41 -41.84 -19.20
C SER A 5 7.82 -40.43 -19.37
N THR A 6 6.54 -40.26 -19.07
CA THR A 6 5.88 -38.96 -18.93
C THR A 6 6.58 -38.21 -17.80
N ALA A 7 7.35 -37.17 -18.16
CA ALA A 7 7.95 -36.30 -17.17
C ALA A 7 6.87 -35.36 -16.60
N ALA A 8 7.02 -34.96 -15.34
CA ALA A 8 6.20 -33.90 -14.75
C ALA A 8 6.25 -32.63 -15.61
N LEU A 9 5.19 -31.81 -15.54
CA LEU A 9 5.08 -30.53 -16.26
C LEU A 9 6.40 -29.76 -16.22
N ALA A 10 6.97 -29.52 -17.40
CA ALA A 10 8.25 -28.88 -17.56
C ALA A 10 8.05 -27.42 -17.98
N ARG A 11 8.58 -26.48 -17.20
CA ARG A 11 8.52 -25.05 -17.51
C ARG A 11 9.87 -24.56 -18.02
N ARG A 12 9.86 -23.89 -19.18
CA ARG A 12 11.01 -23.19 -19.75
C ARG A 12 10.73 -21.68 -19.85
N PRO A 13 11.35 -20.85 -19.00
CA PRO A 13 11.25 -19.40 -19.11
C PRO A 13 11.81 -18.87 -20.44
N LEU A 14 11.10 -17.95 -21.07
CA LEU A 14 11.51 -17.24 -22.29
C LEU A 14 11.86 -15.78 -21.93
N HIS A 15 12.98 -15.58 -21.23
CA HIS A 15 13.38 -14.26 -20.69
C HIS A 15 14.57 -13.64 -21.44
N GLU A 16 15.18 -14.36 -22.37
CA GLU A 16 16.40 -13.94 -23.08
C GLU A 16 16.13 -13.53 -24.53
N GLY A 17 17.02 -12.69 -25.07
CA GLY A 17 17.07 -12.37 -26.51
C GLY A 17 15.91 -11.53 -27.04
N TRP A 18 15.17 -10.86 -26.15
CA TRP A 18 14.07 -9.98 -26.54
C TRP A 18 14.57 -8.68 -27.13
N HIS A 19 13.90 -8.24 -28.19
CA HIS A 19 14.14 -6.96 -28.85
C HIS A 19 12.82 -6.25 -29.09
N LEU A 20 12.84 -4.94 -28.89
CA LEU A 20 11.73 -4.02 -29.01
C LEU A 20 11.84 -3.24 -30.32
N THR A 21 10.71 -3.09 -31.01
CA THR A 21 10.58 -2.19 -32.16
C THR A 21 9.31 -1.36 -32.00
N ILE A 22 9.42 -0.04 -32.12
CA ILE A 22 8.25 0.84 -32.26
C ILE A 22 7.78 0.74 -33.71
N THR A 23 6.57 0.23 -33.91
CA THR A 23 6.01 -0.06 -35.24
C THR A 23 5.10 1.05 -35.76
N ASP A 24 4.44 1.79 -34.87
CA ASP A 24 3.61 2.95 -35.22
C ASP A 24 3.55 3.95 -34.06
N GLY A 25 3.08 5.17 -34.35
CA GLY A 25 2.89 6.24 -33.37
C GLY A 25 3.91 7.39 -33.47
N PRO A 26 3.73 8.44 -32.65
CA PRO A 26 4.42 9.72 -32.80
C PRO A 26 5.81 9.75 -32.14
N ALA A 27 6.55 8.63 -32.13
CA ALA A 27 7.89 8.58 -31.54
C ALA A 27 8.83 9.60 -32.20
N PRO A 28 9.60 10.39 -31.42
CA PRO A 28 10.46 11.44 -31.97
C PRO A 28 11.73 10.90 -32.65
N PHE A 29 11.95 9.59 -32.58
CA PHE A 29 13.08 8.88 -33.18
C PHE A 29 12.65 7.49 -33.66
N THR A 30 13.50 6.85 -34.45
CA THR A 30 13.31 5.45 -34.85
C THR A 30 13.92 4.51 -33.82
N ALA A 31 13.09 3.67 -33.20
CA ALA A 31 13.53 2.56 -32.34
C ALA A 31 13.22 1.23 -33.03
N ARG A 32 14.27 0.54 -33.49
CA ARG A 32 14.19 -0.77 -34.14
C ARG A 32 15.23 -1.68 -33.53
N ASP A 33 14.82 -2.92 -33.25
CA ASP A 33 15.71 -3.95 -32.70
C ASP A 33 16.46 -3.51 -31.43
N VAL A 34 15.76 -2.78 -30.56
CA VAL A 34 16.31 -2.28 -29.29
C VAL A 34 16.35 -3.43 -28.29
N PRO A 35 17.50 -3.77 -27.67
CA PRO A 35 17.55 -4.80 -26.64
C PRO A 35 16.52 -4.54 -25.52
N ALA A 36 15.73 -5.57 -25.20
CA ALA A 36 14.60 -5.46 -24.29
C ALA A 36 14.71 -6.45 -23.12
N THR A 37 14.22 -6.04 -21.96
CA THR A 37 14.16 -6.87 -20.75
C THR A 37 12.75 -7.42 -20.58
N VAL A 38 12.63 -8.72 -20.29
CA VAL A 38 11.35 -9.37 -19.98
C VAL A 38 11.47 -10.12 -18.65
N PRO A 39 10.71 -9.76 -17.60
CA PRO A 39 9.64 -8.75 -17.60
C PRO A 39 10.13 -7.29 -17.74
N GLY A 40 9.37 -6.44 -18.43
CA GLY A 40 9.72 -5.04 -18.69
C GLY A 40 8.71 -4.29 -19.57
N THR A 41 9.00 -3.02 -19.85
CA THR A 41 8.14 -2.11 -20.63
C THR A 41 8.91 -1.24 -21.61
N LEU A 42 8.18 -0.66 -22.56
CA LEU A 42 8.69 0.27 -23.58
C LEU A 42 9.57 1.36 -22.94
N ILE A 43 9.05 2.07 -21.94
CA ILE A 43 9.79 3.16 -21.28
C ILE A 43 11.07 2.65 -20.62
N THR A 44 11.00 1.54 -19.89
CA THR A 44 12.16 0.99 -19.19
C THR A 44 13.26 0.54 -20.16
N ASP A 45 12.89 -0.04 -21.30
CA ASP A 45 13.84 -0.50 -22.31
C ASP A 45 14.48 0.66 -23.09
N LEU A 46 13.70 1.67 -23.45
CA LEU A 46 14.23 2.88 -24.08
C LEU A 46 15.21 3.60 -23.16
N HIS A 47 14.88 3.71 -21.87
CA HIS A 47 15.76 4.32 -20.87
C HIS A 47 17.06 3.54 -20.69
N ALA A 48 16.97 2.20 -20.54
CA ALA A 48 18.16 1.34 -20.41
C ALA A 48 19.12 1.42 -21.60
N ASN A 49 18.61 1.76 -22.79
CA ASN A 49 19.39 1.95 -24.02
C ASN A 49 19.76 3.43 -24.30
N GLY A 50 19.48 4.35 -23.37
CA GLY A 50 19.84 5.77 -23.50
C GLY A 50 19.10 6.53 -24.61
N LEU A 51 17.93 6.03 -25.02
CA LEU A 51 17.09 6.65 -26.07
C LEU A 51 16.14 7.72 -25.51
N ILE A 52 15.86 7.68 -24.21
CA ILE A 52 15.11 8.70 -23.48
C ILE A 52 15.88 9.05 -22.19
N ALA A 53 15.61 10.23 -21.65
CA ALA A 53 16.09 10.61 -20.33
C ALA A 53 15.32 9.84 -19.23
N ASP A 54 15.86 9.85 -18.01
CA ASP A 54 15.19 9.27 -16.86
C ASP A 54 13.84 9.99 -16.60
N PRO A 55 12.70 9.28 -16.65
CA PRO A 55 11.38 9.88 -16.41
C PRO A 55 11.22 10.51 -15.03
N TYR A 56 12.04 10.12 -14.05
CA TYR A 56 11.95 10.61 -12.67
C TYR A 56 12.74 11.89 -12.40
N LEU A 57 13.40 12.45 -13.42
CA LEU A 57 14.18 13.67 -13.29
C LEU A 57 13.47 14.87 -13.90
N ASP A 58 13.57 15.99 -13.19
CA ASP A 58 13.10 17.31 -13.56
C ASP A 58 11.66 17.32 -14.12
N ARG A 59 11.53 17.46 -15.44
CA ARG A 59 10.26 17.58 -16.15
C ARG A 59 10.12 16.52 -17.23
N ASN A 60 10.97 15.50 -17.20
CA ASN A 60 11.13 14.53 -18.28
C ASN A 60 9.86 13.71 -18.54
N GLU A 61 8.98 13.54 -17.55
CA GLU A 61 7.65 12.96 -17.74
C GLU A 61 6.90 13.61 -18.92
N HIS A 62 6.93 14.94 -19.03
CA HIS A 62 6.19 15.66 -20.07
C HIS A 62 6.69 15.37 -21.49
N GLU A 63 7.93 14.90 -21.62
CA GLU A 63 8.54 14.51 -22.89
C GLU A 63 8.17 13.07 -23.33
N LEU A 64 7.41 12.35 -22.50
CA LEU A 64 7.06 10.94 -22.71
C LEU A 64 5.59 10.69 -23.07
N ALA A 65 4.76 11.72 -23.21
CA ALA A 65 3.35 11.55 -23.59
C ALA A 65 3.15 10.72 -24.88
N TRP A 66 4.11 10.73 -25.80
CA TRP A 66 4.07 9.96 -27.05
C TRP A 66 4.13 8.44 -26.83
N THR A 67 4.65 7.94 -25.71
CA THR A 67 4.84 6.49 -25.47
C THR A 67 3.51 5.76 -25.36
N GLY A 68 2.50 6.39 -24.75
CA GLY A 68 1.16 5.85 -24.64
C GLY A 68 0.39 5.82 -25.97
N GLU A 69 0.92 6.47 -27.02
CA GLU A 69 0.33 6.55 -28.36
C GLU A 69 0.99 5.57 -29.36
N CYS A 70 2.00 4.81 -28.92
CA CYS A 70 2.82 3.96 -29.78
C CYS A 70 2.36 2.50 -29.83
N ASP A 71 2.48 1.91 -31.02
CA ASP A 71 2.40 0.47 -31.21
C ASP A 71 3.80 -0.11 -31.14
N VAL A 72 3.96 -1.21 -30.39
CA VAL A 72 5.28 -1.80 -30.14
C VAL A 72 5.27 -3.30 -30.34
N THR A 73 6.33 -3.83 -30.92
CA THR A 73 6.55 -5.26 -31.07
C THR A 73 7.75 -5.69 -30.25
N TYR A 74 7.53 -6.63 -29.33
CA TYR A 74 8.59 -7.40 -28.69
C TYR A 74 8.79 -8.69 -29.47
N ALA A 75 10.02 -9.01 -29.84
CA ALA A 75 10.36 -10.22 -30.57
C ALA A 75 11.55 -10.94 -29.95
N THR A 76 11.50 -12.26 -29.91
CA THR A 76 12.64 -13.11 -29.55
C THR A 76 12.69 -14.33 -30.46
N SER A 77 13.85 -14.98 -30.52
CA SER A 77 14.00 -16.28 -31.16
C SER A 77 14.57 -17.28 -30.18
N PHE A 78 14.00 -18.47 -30.16
CA PHE A 78 14.45 -19.55 -29.28
C PHE A 78 14.54 -20.87 -30.03
N HIS A 79 15.48 -21.70 -29.63
CA HIS A 79 15.58 -23.06 -30.16
C HIS A 79 14.68 -24.00 -29.37
N TRP A 80 13.87 -24.82 -30.03
CA TRP A 80 13.05 -25.86 -29.41
C TRP A 80 13.30 -27.20 -30.10
N ALA A 81 13.28 -28.28 -29.32
CA ALA A 81 13.41 -29.64 -29.81
C ALA A 81 12.23 -30.46 -29.27
N PRO A 82 11.67 -31.38 -30.05
CA PRO A 82 10.59 -32.25 -29.58
C PRO A 82 10.99 -33.02 -28.33
N THR A 83 10.23 -32.84 -27.26
CA THR A 83 10.43 -33.53 -25.97
C THR A 83 9.61 -34.80 -25.85
N GLY A 84 8.63 -34.99 -26.75
CA GLY A 84 7.63 -36.04 -26.64
C GLY A 84 6.43 -35.67 -25.76
N ALA A 85 6.36 -34.43 -25.26
CA ALA A 85 5.16 -33.90 -24.61
C ALA A 85 3.96 -33.90 -25.57
N GLU A 86 2.77 -34.14 -25.04
CA GLU A 86 1.52 -34.17 -25.82
C GLU A 86 0.98 -32.76 -26.04
N ARG A 87 1.23 -31.86 -25.08
CA ARG A 87 0.75 -30.49 -25.12
C ARG A 87 1.83 -29.51 -24.71
N ILE A 88 1.87 -28.38 -25.41
CA ILE A 88 2.83 -27.31 -25.19
C ILE A 88 2.08 -25.99 -25.16
N ASP A 89 2.15 -25.31 -24.03
CA ASP A 89 1.51 -24.02 -23.84
C ASP A 89 2.52 -22.89 -23.79
N LEU A 90 2.23 -21.77 -24.45
CA LEU A 90 2.86 -20.49 -24.15
C LEU A 90 2.07 -19.80 -23.03
N VAL A 91 2.74 -19.54 -21.91
CA VAL A 91 2.14 -18.96 -20.71
C VAL A 91 2.76 -17.60 -20.44
N ALA A 92 1.94 -16.56 -20.37
CA ALA A 92 2.35 -15.20 -20.00
C ALA A 92 1.60 -14.77 -18.72
N ALA A 93 2.34 -14.41 -17.68
CA ALA A 93 1.75 -14.02 -16.39
C ALA A 93 1.03 -12.67 -16.44
N SER A 94 1.46 -11.75 -17.33
CA SER A 94 0.77 -10.49 -17.60
C SER A 94 1.31 -9.86 -18.88
N LEU A 95 0.40 -9.34 -19.71
CA LEU A 95 0.68 -8.58 -20.93
C LEU A 95 -0.01 -7.22 -20.79
N ASP A 96 0.75 -6.13 -20.90
CA ASP A 96 0.28 -4.75 -20.69
C ASP A 96 0.17 -4.01 -22.04
N THR A 97 -1.02 -3.84 -22.64
CA THR A 97 -2.30 -4.48 -22.27
C THR A 97 -2.90 -5.16 -23.50
N ALA A 98 -3.26 -4.38 -24.52
CA ALA A 98 -3.83 -4.90 -25.76
C ALA A 98 -2.72 -5.46 -26.65
N ALA A 99 -2.70 -6.79 -26.83
CA ALA A 99 -1.62 -7.48 -27.51
C ALA A 99 -2.09 -8.58 -28.45
N THR A 100 -1.40 -8.73 -29.59
CA THR A 100 -1.49 -9.87 -30.49
C THR A 100 -0.27 -10.75 -30.33
N VAL A 101 -0.47 -12.03 -30.02
CA VAL A 101 0.58 -13.04 -29.89
C VAL A 101 0.76 -13.75 -31.23
N VAL A 102 1.99 -13.76 -31.76
CA VAL A 102 2.32 -14.36 -33.05
C VAL A 102 3.53 -15.28 -32.89
N LEU A 103 3.39 -16.55 -33.28
CA LEU A 103 4.47 -17.53 -33.26
C LEU A 103 4.70 -18.06 -34.67
N ASN A 104 5.93 -17.98 -35.16
CA ASN A 104 6.33 -18.44 -36.50
C ASN A 104 5.44 -17.86 -37.63
N GLY A 105 5.05 -16.60 -37.49
CA GLY A 105 4.16 -15.89 -38.43
C GLY A 105 2.67 -16.26 -38.33
N ARG A 106 2.30 -17.21 -37.45
CA ARG A 106 0.91 -17.56 -37.17
C ARG A 106 0.40 -16.76 -35.98
N ARG A 107 -0.74 -16.06 -36.16
CA ARG A 107 -1.45 -15.41 -35.04
C ARG A 107 -2.04 -16.49 -34.11
N ILE A 108 -1.67 -16.43 -32.85
CA ILE A 108 -2.08 -17.36 -31.79
C ILE A 108 -3.29 -16.81 -31.04
N ALA A 109 -3.22 -15.57 -30.55
CA ALA A 109 -4.27 -14.95 -29.75
C ALA A 109 -4.25 -13.42 -29.81
N GLU A 110 -5.36 -12.82 -29.39
CA GLU A 110 -5.49 -11.39 -29.07
C GLU A 110 -6.02 -11.27 -27.64
N VAL A 111 -5.44 -10.35 -26.87
CA VAL A 111 -5.73 -10.15 -25.44
C VAL A 111 -5.76 -8.66 -25.11
N GLN A 112 -6.43 -8.26 -24.04
CA GLN A 112 -6.56 -6.83 -23.65
C GLN A 112 -6.77 -6.58 -22.15
N ASN A 113 -6.16 -7.40 -21.29
CA ASN A 113 -6.24 -7.22 -19.84
C ASN A 113 -4.89 -7.48 -19.17
N GLN A 114 -4.33 -6.46 -18.50
CA GLN A 114 -3.07 -6.53 -17.78
C GLN A 114 -3.17 -7.36 -16.50
N HIS A 115 -4.34 -7.39 -15.88
CA HIS A 115 -4.58 -8.05 -14.60
C HIS A 115 -4.85 -9.55 -14.75
N ARG A 116 -4.65 -10.13 -15.94
CA ARG A 116 -4.86 -11.54 -16.25
C ARG A 116 -3.58 -12.21 -16.71
N SER A 117 -3.47 -13.49 -16.40
CA SER A 117 -2.53 -14.39 -17.05
C SER A 117 -3.16 -15.03 -18.28
N TRP A 118 -2.30 -15.43 -19.21
CA TRP A 118 -2.70 -15.96 -20.50
C TRP A 118 -1.97 -17.26 -20.78
N ARG A 119 -2.72 -18.27 -21.24
CA ARG A 119 -2.20 -19.59 -21.63
C ARG A 119 -2.71 -19.92 -23.03
N PHE A 120 -1.80 -20.25 -23.92
CA PHE A 120 -2.13 -20.57 -25.32
C PHE A 120 -1.51 -21.90 -25.72
N ASP A 121 -2.32 -22.82 -26.23
CA ASP A 121 -1.81 -24.03 -26.86
C ASP A 121 -1.06 -23.69 -28.15
N VAL A 122 0.23 -23.97 -28.17
CA VAL A 122 1.15 -23.73 -29.29
C VAL A 122 1.74 -25.01 -29.85
N THR A 123 1.19 -26.17 -29.47
CA THR A 123 1.68 -27.50 -29.87
C THR A 123 1.87 -27.60 -31.39
N ASP A 124 0.85 -27.22 -32.16
CA ASP A 124 0.87 -27.26 -33.63
C ASP A 124 1.55 -26.04 -34.29
N ALA A 125 1.98 -25.06 -33.49
CA ALA A 125 2.60 -23.83 -33.99
C ALA A 125 4.12 -23.81 -33.82
N LEU A 126 4.68 -24.67 -32.95
CA LEU A 126 6.11 -24.84 -32.76
C LEU A 126 6.77 -25.60 -33.91
N LEU A 127 8.01 -25.24 -34.19
CA LEU A 127 8.88 -25.87 -35.19
C LEU A 127 10.08 -26.48 -34.49
N GLU A 128 10.46 -27.71 -34.87
CA GLU A 128 11.76 -28.25 -34.47
C GLU A 128 12.87 -27.31 -34.98
N GLY A 129 13.75 -26.88 -34.07
CA GLY A 129 14.78 -25.91 -34.36
C GLY A 129 14.41 -24.50 -33.91
N SER A 130 14.68 -23.51 -34.77
CA SER A 130 14.49 -22.10 -34.44
C SER A 130 13.00 -21.72 -34.53
N ASN A 131 12.51 -21.08 -33.48
CA ASN A 131 11.18 -20.49 -33.42
C ASN A 131 11.28 -18.98 -33.24
N HIS A 132 10.34 -18.25 -33.82
CA HIS A 132 10.25 -16.80 -33.72
C HIS A 132 8.94 -16.40 -33.04
N LEU A 133 9.03 -15.73 -31.91
CA LEU A 133 7.88 -15.26 -31.14
C LEU A 133 7.85 -13.74 -31.19
N GLU A 134 6.68 -13.19 -31.53
CA GLU A 134 6.38 -11.77 -31.49
C GLU A 134 5.16 -11.52 -30.60
N ILE A 135 5.24 -10.52 -29.74
CA ILE A 135 4.12 -9.96 -28.99
C ILE A 135 3.96 -8.53 -29.47
N ARG A 136 2.86 -8.24 -30.17
CA ARG A 136 2.57 -6.95 -30.78
C ARG A 136 1.55 -6.21 -29.95
N PHE A 137 1.96 -5.18 -29.25
CA PHE A 137 1.10 -4.33 -28.44
C PHE A 137 0.56 -3.17 -29.26
N ALA A 138 -0.75 -2.95 -29.18
CA ALA A 138 -1.38 -1.74 -29.65
C ALA A 138 -1.22 -0.62 -28.61
N SER A 139 -1.20 0.62 -29.08
CA SER A 139 -1.23 1.82 -28.25
C SER A 139 -2.32 1.74 -27.16
N PRO A 140 -1.95 1.84 -25.87
CA PRO A 140 -2.92 1.76 -24.77
C PRO A 140 -3.89 2.94 -24.77
N LEU A 141 -3.46 4.16 -25.13
CA LEU A 141 -4.37 5.31 -25.23
C LEU A 141 -5.34 5.17 -26.39
N ARG A 142 -4.87 4.68 -27.54
CA ARG A 142 -5.73 4.47 -28.70
C ARG A 142 -6.75 3.37 -28.40
N THR A 143 -6.33 2.24 -27.83
CA THR A 143 -7.25 1.17 -27.45
C THR A 143 -8.26 1.63 -26.41
N ALA A 144 -7.85 2.40 -25.39
CA ALA A 144 -8.77 2.94 -24.40
C ALA A 144 -9.83 3.85 -25.03
N ARG A 145 -9.44 4.74 -25.96
CA ARG A 145 -10.38 5.62 -26.70
C ARG A 145 -11.30 4.83 -27.64
N GLU A 146 -10.79 3.79 -28.30
CA GLU A 146 -11.60 2.90 -29.14
C GLU A 146 -12.65 2.14 -28.31
N ASN A 147 -12.25 1.62 -27.15
CA ASN A 147 -13.17 1.01 -26.20
C ASN A 147 -14.19 2.03 -25.67
N GLU A 148 -13.77 3.23 -25.28
CA GLU A 148 -14.67 4.30 -24.85
C GLU A 148 -15.70 4.65 -25.93
N ALA A 149 -15.29 4.73 -27.21
CA ALA A 149 -16.21 5.01 -28.32
C ALA A 149 -17.31 3.92 -28.46
N VAL A 150 -17.03 2.68 -28.08
CA VAL A 150 -17.99 1.57 -28.05
C VAL A 150 -18.82 1.57 -26.76
N LEU A 151 -18.17 1.79 -25.62
CA LEU A 151 -18.71 1.69 -24.27
C LEU A 151 -19.46 2.95 -23.81
N GLY A 152 -19.32 4.06 -24.54
CA GLY A 152 -19.74 5.40 -24.14
C GLY A 152 -18.75 6.04 -23.16
N ALA A 153 -18.53 7.35 -23.31
CA ALA A 153 -17.74 8.13 -22.36
C ALA A 153 -18.38 8.10 -20.97
N MET A 154 -17.54 7.90 -19.95
CA MET A 154 -17.93 7.78 -18.55
C MET A 154 -17.06 8.72 -17.71
N PRO A 155 -17.60 9.35 -16.65
CA PRO A 155 -16.83 10.23 -15.79
C PRO A 155 -15.55 9.57 -15.24
N VAL A 156 -14.44 10.31 -15.28
CA VAL A 156 -13.15 9.99 -14.67
C VAL A 156 -12.71 11.17 -13.80
N THR A 157 -11.99 10.90 -12.72
CA THR A 157 -11.45 11.92 -11.81
C THR A 157 -9.92 11.87 -11.81
N GLY A 158 -9.27 13.04 -11.71
CA GLY A 158 -7.81 13.16 -11.56
C GLY A 158 -7.08 13.44 -12.87
N ASN A 159 -7.15 12.54 -13.85
CA ASN A 159 -6.61 12.77 -15.19
C ASN A 159 -7.71 12.52 -16.25
N ASP A 160 -7.81 13.39 -17.26
CA ASP A 160 -8.85 13.30 -18.32
C ASP A 160 -8.61 12.13 -19.30
N LEU A 161 -7.76 11.15 -18.97
CA LEU A 161 -7.48 10.00 -19.83
C LEU A 161 -8.46 8.85 -19.52
N PRO A 162 -8.90 8.09 -20.53
CA PRO A 162 -9.96 7.08 -20.37
C PRO A 162 -9.44 5.76 -19.77
N TYR A 163 -8.79 5.82 -18.60
CA TYR A 163 -8.22 4.63 -17.94
C TYR A 163 -9.30 3.61 -17.52
N ASN A 164 -10.54 4.05 -17.33
CA ASN A 164 -11.71 3.22 -17.02
C ASN A 164 -12.21 2.38 -18.23
N ALA A 165 -11.77 2.68 -19.45
CA ALA A 165 -12.16 1.99 -20.68
C ALA A 165 -11.19 0.86 -21.09
N ILE A 166 -10.14 0.60 -20.30
CA ILE A 166 -9.18 -0.48 -20.54
C ILE A 166 -8.79 -1.13 -19.21
N ARG A 167 -8.57 -2.46 -19.19
CA ARG A 167 -8.14 -3.16 -17.97
C ARG A 167 -6.63 -3.12 -17.81
N LYS A 168 -6.16 -2.04 -17.20
CA LYS A 168 -4.75 -1.66 -16.99
C LYS A 168 -4.61 -0.94 -15.64
N MET A 169 -3.42 -0.97 -15.05
CA MET A 169 -3.07 -0.16 -13.87
C MET A 169 -3.49 1.30 -14.08
N ALA A 170 -4.51 1.76 -13.36
CA ALA A 170 -5.14 3.05 -13.61
C ALA A 170 -4.18 4.22 -13.37
N CYS A 171 -3.39 4.16 -12.30
CA CYS A 171 -2.39 5.19 -11.98
C CYS A 171 -1.25 5.28 -13.00
N ASN A 172 -1.13 4.35 -13.97
CA ASN A 172 -0.19 4.51 -15.10
C ASN A 172 -0.57 5.68 -16.02
N PHE A 173 -1.84 6.09 -16.00
CA PHE A 173 -2.35 7.28 -16.69
C PHE A 173 -2.13 8.57 -15.90
N GLY A 174 -1.45 8.51 -14.75
CA GLY A 174 -1.26 9.61 -13.81
C GLY A 174 -2.25 9.54 -12.65
N TRP A 175 -1.89 10.15 -11.53
CA TRP A 175 -2.76 10.30 -10.36
C TRP A 175 -2.35 11.57 -9.60
N ASP A 176 -3.09 11.97 -8.58
CA ASP A 176 -2.78 13.16 -7.77
C ASP A 176 -1.50 13.03 -6.89
N TRP A 177 -0.80 11.90 -6.99
CA TRP A 177 0.55 11.63 -6.48
C TRP A 177 1.48 10.99 -7.51
N GLY A 178 1.04 10.69 -8.73
CA GLY A 178 1.75 9.83 -9.69
C GLY A 178 1.88 10.46 -11.08
N PRO A 179 2.95 10.15 -11.84
CA PRO A 179 3.18 10.74 -13.14
C PRO A 179 2.38 10.04 -14.24
N VAL A 180 2.16 10.73 -15.36
CA VAL A 180 1.59 10.15 -16.59
C VAL A 180 2.70 9.44 -17.36
N LEU A 181 2.89 8.13 -17.11
CA LEU A 181 3.92 7.30 -17.75
C LEU A 181 3.31 6.10 -18.49
N VAL A 182 2.33 6.38 -19.34
CA VAL A 182 1.59 5.34 -20.07
C VAL A 182 2.53 4.54 -20.97
N THR A 183 2.58 3.23 -20.75
CA THR A 183 3.53 2.32 -21.40
C THR A 183 2.88 0.99 -21.81
N SER A 184 3.62 0.15 -22.51
CA SER A 184 3.24 -1.22 -22.89
C SER A 184 4.42 -2.18 -22.76
N GLY A 185 4.13 -3.46 -22.53
CA GLY A 185 5.19 -4.47 -22.45
C GLY A 185 4.75 -5.82 -21.86
N ILE A 186 5.71 -6.72 -21.78
CA ILE A 186 5.56 -8.03 -21.16
C ILE A 186 5.94 -7.86 -19.68
N VAL A 187 4.97 -7.49 -18.84
CA VAL A 187 5.23 -7.10 -17.44
C VAL A 187 5.22 -8.26 -16.45
N GLY A 188 4.83 -9.46 -16.91
CA GLY A 188 4.97 -10.71 -16.15
C GLY A 188 5.90 -11.71 -16.84
N GLN A 189 6.24 -12.80 -16.13
CA GLN A 189 7.02 -13.89 -16.71
C GLN A 189 6.33 -14.51 -17.93
N ILE A 190 7.10 -14.90 -18.94
CA ILE A 190 6.64 -15.66 -20.10
C ILE A 190 7.45 -16.96 -20.23
N SER A 191 6.78 -18.08 -20.50
CA SER A 191 7.40 -19.41 -20.55
C SER A 191 6.68 -20.37 -21.50
N LEU A 192 7.39 -21.39 -21.98
CA LEU A 192 6.78 -22.60 -22.52
C LEU A 192 6.56 -23.60 -21.38
N GLU A 193 5.37 -24.18 -21.32
CA GLU A 193 5.04 -25.28 -20.42
C GLU A 193 4.68 -26.52 -21.22
N GLU A 194 5.43 -27.59 -21.01
CA GLU A 194 5.31 -28.85 -21.75
C GLU A 194 4.80 -29.93 -20.80
N TRP A 195 3.73 -30.63 -21.18
CA TRP A 195 3.08 -31.62 -20.34
C TRP A 195 2.38 -32.72 -21.14
N SER A 196 2.10 -33.84 -20.49
CA SER A 196 1.44 -35.02 -21.07
C SER A 196 0.41 -35.59 -20.08
N GLY A 197 -0.62 -36.26 -20.60
CA GLY A 197 -1.68 -36.85 -19.81
C GLY A 197 -2.61 -35.80 -19.22
N ALA A 198 -2.20 -35.19 -18.10
CA ALA A 198 -3.03 -34.25 -17.34
C ALA A 198 -2.19 -33.23 -16.55
N ARG A 199 -2.76 -32.05 -16.28
CA ARG A 199 -2.17 -31.02 -15.41
C ARG A 199 -3.20 -30.44 -14.43
N LEU A 200 -2.72 -29.83 -13.35
CA LEU A 200 -3.56 -29.05 -12.42
C LEU A 200 -3.83 -27.67 -13.02
N ALA A 201 -5.04 -27.47 -13.53
CA ALA A 201 -5.50 -26.21 -14.13
C ALA A 201 -5.86 -25.18 -13.07
N GLU A 202 -6.56 -25.60 -12.02
CA GLU A 202 -6.91 -24.79 -10.85
C GLU A 202 -6.73 -25.62 -9.59
N VAL A 203 -6.23 -24.97 -8.53
CA VAL A 203 -6.17 -25.55 -7.19
C VAL A 203 -6.61 -24.48 -6.21
N ARG A 204 -7.71 -24.76 -5.49
CA ARG A 204 -8.37 -23.81 -4.62
C ARG A 204 -8.56 -24.38 -3.20
N PRO A 205 -7.58 -24.15 -2.30
CA PRO A 205 -7.73 -24.47 -0.89
C PRO A 205 -8.67 -23.49 -0.19
N GLN A 206 -9.75 -24.03 0.37
CA GLN A 206 -10.67 -23.32 1.25
C GLN A 206 -10.38 -23.74 2.70
N VAL A 207 -9.86 -22.79 3.48
CA VAL A 207 -9.35 -23.04 4.83
C VAL A 207 -10.35 -22.54 5.84
N THR A 208 -10.86 -23.44 6.68
CA THR A 208 -11.86 -23.11 7.71
C THR A 208 -11.43 -23.65 9.07
N VAL A 209 -11.95 -23.02 10.13
CA VAL A 209 -11.78 -23.46 11.51
C VAL A 209 -13.15 -23.51 12.16
N SER A 210 -13.51 -24.66 12.72
CA SER A 210 -14.77 -24.84 13.45
C SER A 210 -14.61 -25.90 14.53
N GLU A 211 -15.16 -25.64 15.73
CA GLU A 211 -15.18 -26.59 16.85
C GLU A 211 -13.80 -27.22 17.19
N GLY A 212 -12.72 -26.44 17.06
CA GLY A 212 -11.35 -26.92 17.31
C GLY A 212 -10.74 -27.76 16.19
N CYS A 213 -11.40 -27.88 15.04
CA CYS A 213 -10.87 -28.56 13.85
C CYS A 213 -10.51 -27.55 12.76
N GLY A 214 -9.29 -27.64 12.22
CA GLY A 214 -8.88 -26.94 11.01
C GLY A 214 -9.11 -27.84 9.79
N THR A 215 -9.88 -27.37 8.81
CA THR A 215 -10.18 -28.11 7.57
C THR A 215 -9.66 -27.36 6.37
N VAL A 216 -9.05 -28.09 5.43
CA VAL A 216 -8.71 -27.61 4.10
C VAL A 216 -9.52 -28.39 3.07
N ASP A 217 -10.54 -27.73 2.51
CA ASP A 217 -11.31 -28.23 1.38
C ASP A 217 -10.61 -27.82 0.08
N LEU A 218 -10.11 -28.81 -0.65
CA LEU A 218 -9.34 -28.64 -1.86
C LEU A 218 -10.21 -28.93 -3.06
N ARG A 219 -10.67 -27.88 -3.74
CA ARG A 219 -11.26 -28.02 -5.07
C ARG A 219 -10.15 -27.91 -6.10
N ALA A 220 -10.07 -28.88 -7.00
CA ALA A 220 -9.09 -28.85 -8.08
C ALA A 220 -9.74 -29.16 -9.42
N LEU A 221 -9.26 -28.45 -10.45
CA LEU A 221 -9.63 -28.64 -11.84
C LEU A 221 -8.43 -29.22 -12.57
N ILE A 222 -8.65 -30.30 -13.31
CA ILE A 222 -7.65 -30.96 -14.16
C ILE A 222 -7.93 -30.61 -15.62
N GLU A 223 -6.87 -30.31 -16.36
CA GLU A 223 -6.92 -30.29 -17.83
C GLU A 223 -6.19 -31.52 -18.36
N ARG A 224 -6.77 -32.19 -19.37
CA ARG A 224 -6.22 -33.39 -20.02
C ARG A 224 -5.76 -33.07 -21.45
N ALA A 225 -4.66 -33.69 -21.87
CA ALA A 225 -4.04 -33.39 -23.17
C ALA A 225 -4.88 -33.88 -24.37
N GLU A 226 -5.64 -34.99 -24.21
CA GLU A 226 -6.63 -35.47 -25.17
C GLU A 226 -8.00 -35.72 -24.49
N ILE A 227 -9.09 -35.44 -25.20
CA ILE A 227 -10.49 -35.59 -24.74
C ILE A 227 -10.92 -37.08 -24.60
N LEU A 228 -10.04 -38.06 -24.89
CA LEU A 228 -10.47 -39.45 -25.18
C LEU A 228 -9.80 -40.57 -24.37
N ASP A 229 -9.03 -40.29 -23.32
CA ASP A 229 -8.62 -41.34 -22.40
C ASP A 229 -9.30 -41.12 -21.04
N ASP A 230 -10.37 -41.88 -20.77
CA ASP A 230 -11.04 -42.02 -19.46
C ASP A 230 -10.10 -42.66 -18.41
N SER A 231 -8.78 -42.60 -18.62
CA SER A 231 -7.79 -43.15 -17.71
C SER A 231 -7.81 -42.33 -16.42
N ALA A 232 -8.10 -43.03 -15.32
CA ALA A 232 -8.15 -42.44 -14.01
C ALA A 232 -6.76 -41.91 -13.64
N VAL A 233 -6.69 -40.66 -13.23
CA VAL A 233 -5.51 -40.05 -12.60
C VAL A 233 -5.70 -40.10 -11.09
N THR A 234 -4.61 -40.11 -10.32
CA THR A 234 -4.69 -40.05 -8.86
C THR A 234 -4.28 -38.68 -8.37
N VAL A 235 -5.12 -38.04 -7.57
CA VAL A 235 -4.77 -36.78 -6.92
C VAL A 235 -4.52 -37.07 -5.45
N ALA A 236 -3.34 -36.70 -4.97
CA ALA A 236 -2.92 -36.85 -3.59
C ALA A 236 -2.70 -35.49 -2.94
N ALA A 237 -3.36 -35.24 -1.82
CA ALA A 237 -3.17 -34.04 -1.00
C ALA A 237 -2.53 -34.41 0.33
N ARG A 238 -1.58 -33.60 0.78
CA ARG A 238 -0.84 -33.76 2.04
C ARG A 238 -0.84 -32.46 2.81
N LEU A 239 -1.16 -32.52 4.09
CA LEU A 239 -1.09 -31.39 5.02
C LEU A 239 0.13 -31.57 5.93
N LEU A 240 0.99 -30.55 5.98
CA LEU A 240 2.16 -30.51 6.84
C LEU A 240 2.01 -29.37 7.86
N ASP A 241 2.41 -29.64 9.10
CA ASP A 241 2.47 -28.63 10.15
C ASP A 241 3.58 -27.59 9.92
N PRO A 242 3.63 -26.49 10.69
CA PRO A 242 4.67 -25.47 10.55
C PRO A 242 6.12 -25.97 10.75
N ALA A 243 6.30 -27.16 11.35
CA ALA A 243 7.60 -27.81 11.50
C ALA A 243 7.93 -28.76 10.33
N GLY A 244 7.05 -28.86 9.33
CA GLY A 244 7.20 -29.71 8.15
C GLY A 244 6.84 -31.18 8.39
N ARG A 245 6.13 -31.52 9.47
CA ARG A 245 5.67 -32.89 9.72
C ARG A 245 4.31 -33.08 9.06
N GLU A 246 4.15 -34.16 8.30
CA GLU A 246 2.87 -34.57 7.75
C GLU A 246 1.89 -34.92 8.87
N ILE A 247 0.70 -34.33 8.84
CA ILE A 247 -0.35 -34.52 9.85
C ILE A 247 -1.60 -35.19 9.29
N ASP A 248 -1.84 -35.06 7.98
CA ASP A 248 -2.96 -35.72 7.29
C ASP A 248 -2.64 -35.86 5.80
N ASP A 249 -3.20 -36.89 5.17
CA ASP A 249 -3.05 -37.17 3.75
C ASP A 249 -4.30 -37.85 3.18
N VAL A 250 -4.57 -37.59 1.90
CA VAL A 250 -5.64 -38.26 1.17
C VAL A 250 -5.21 -38.44 -0.28
N ALA A 251 -5.51 -39.61 -0.85
CA ALA A 251 -5.31 -39.88 -2.26
C ALA A 251 -6.57 -40.50 -2.87
N GLN A 252 -6.98 -39.99 -4.03
CA GLN A 252 -8.16 -40.46 -4.74
C GLN A 252 -7.89 -40.61 -6.24
N SER A 253 -8.25 -41.75 -6.80
CA SER A 253 -8.30 -41.93 -8.25
C SER A 253 -9.58 -41.32 -8.83
N VAL A 254 -9.45 -40.43 -9.79
CA VAL A 254 -10.53 -39.64 -10.39
C VAL A 254 -10.50 -39.73 -11.91
N ALA A 255 -11.68 -39.93 -12.49
CA ALA A 255 -11.91 -39.82 -13.93
C ALA A 255 -12.51 -38.45 -14.31
N ALA A 256 -13.21 -37.78 -13.40
CA ALA A 256 -13.74 -36.45 -13.61
C ALA A 256 -12.62 -35.39 -13.66
N ASP A 257 -12.88 -34.29 -14.35
CA ASP A 257 -11.95 -33.16 -14.45
C ASP A 257 -12.05 -32.22 -13.26
N GLU A 258 -13.13 -32.31 -12.47
CA GLU A 258 -13.32 -31.57 -11.24
C GLU A 258 -13.53 -32.53 -10.07
N PHE A 259 -12.87 -32.28 -8.95
CA PHE A 259 -12.97 -33.10 -7.75
C PHE A 259 -12.61 -32.30 -6.50
N ASP A 260 -13.09 -32.82 -5.37
CA ASP A 260 -12.85 -32.25 -4.05
C ASP A 260 -12.09 -33.25 -3.19
N LEU A 261 -11.04 -32.77 -2.50
CA LEU A 261 -10.32 -33.51 -1.46
C LEU A 261 -10.41 -32.74 -0.15
N ARG A 262 -10.28 -33.45 0.96
CA ARG A 262 -10.27 -32.85 2.29
C ARG A 262 -9.10 -33.40 3.09
N VAL A 263 -8.33 -32.49 3.66
CA VAL A 263 -7.35 -32.77 4.72
C VAL A 263 -7.67 -31.90 5.93
N SER A 264 -7.33 -32.37 7.12
CA SER A 264 -7.73 -31.74 8.36
C SER A 264 -6.72 -31.93 9.49
N THR A 265 -6.84 -31.13 10.53
CA THR A 265 -6.08 -31.29 11.77
C THR A 265 -6.96 -30.93 12.97
N SER A 266 -6.86 -31.71 14.03
CA SER A 266 -7.40 -31.32 15.34
C SER A 266 -6.52 -30.27 15.99
N ASP A 267 -7.13 -29.33 16.71
CA ASP A 267 -6.48 -28.26 17.49
C ASP A 267 -5.36 -27.54 16.70
N PRO A 268 -5.70 -26.91 15.54
CA PRO A 268 -4.70 -26.22 14.73
C PRO A 268 -4.05 -25.06 15.51
N GLN A 269 -2.77 -24.81 15.25
CA GLN A 269 -2.15 -23.54 15.63
C GLN A 269 -2.74 -22.45 14.74
N LEU A 270 -3.42 -21.47 15.34
CA LEU A 270 -4.12 -20.42 14.61
C LEU A 270 -3.15 -19.32 14.15
N TRP A 271 -3.35 -18.83 12.93
CA TRP A 271 -2.70 -17.64 12.40
C TRP A 271 -3.32 -16.39 13.03
N TRP A 272 -2.47 -15.46 13.50
CA TRP A 272 -2.89 -14.20 14.08
C TRP A 272 -2.25 -12.99 13.39
N PRO A 273 -2.96 -11.85 13.31
CA PRO A 273 -2.36 -10.57 12.96
C PRO A 273 -1.24 -10.19 13.94
N ARG A 274 -0.31 -9.37 13.45
CA ARG A 274 0.79 -8.86 14.23
C ARG A 274 0.27 -8.11 15.46
N GLY A 275 0.84 -8.45 16.62
CA GLY A 275 0.45 -7.89 17.90
C GLY A 275 -0.69 -8.65 18.59
N TYR A 276 -1.24 -9.71 17.98
CA TYR A 276 -2.31 -10.54 18.57
C TYR A 276 -1.94 -12.02 18.74
N GLY A 277 -0.80 -12.45 18.19
CA GLY A 277 -0.26 -13.81 18.31
C GLY A 277 0.81 -14.09 17.26
N ASP A 278 1.17 -15.36 17.11
CA ASP A 278 2.12 -15.83 16.09
C ASP A 278 1.42 -16.12 14.74
N GLN A 279 2.21 -16.33 13.69
CA GLN A 279 1.76 -16.56 12.32
C GLN A 279 2.10 -17.99 11.83
N PRO A 280 1.60 -19.08 12.46
CA PRO A 280 1.85 -20.44 11.99
C PRO A 280 1.31 -20.63 10.57
N LEU A 281 2.19 -21.08 9.67
CA LEU A 281 1.86 -21.44 8.29
C LEU A 281 2.05 -22.94 8.08
N TYR A 282 0.96 -23.61 7.72
CA TYR A 282 0.94 -25.01 7.31
C TYR A 282 1.24 -25.10 5.82
N THR A 283 1.71 -26.26 5.36
CA THR A 283 1.96 -26.50 3.93
C THR A 283 0.98 -27.53 3.40
N VAL A 284 0.30 -27.22 2.31
CA VAL A 284 -0.55 -28.16 1.56
C VAL A 284 0.15 -28.48 0.25
N GLY A 285 0.54 -29.74 0.09
CA GLY A 285 1.10 -30.29 -1.15
C GLY A 285 0.04 -31.09 -1.89
N ILE A 286 -0.07 -30.89 -3.21
CA ILE A 286 -1.04 -31.56 -4.07
C ILE A 286 -0.30 -32.11 -5.27
N ASP A 287 -0.33 -33.42 -5.42
CA ASP A 287 0.34 -34.15 -6.49
C ASP A 287 -0.71 -34.80 -7.40
N LEU A 288 -0.56 -34.60 -8.70
CA LEU A 288 -1.33 -35.26 -9.74
C LEU A 288 -0.48 -36.39 -10.33
N LEU A 289 -0.98 -37.61 -10.29
CA LEU A 289 -0.28 -38.83 -10.68
C LEU A 289 -1.06 -39.55 -11.80
N ASP A 290 -0.37 -40.23 -12.71
CA ASP A 290 -1.01 -41.11 -13.68
C ASP A 290 -1.43 -42.46 -13.08
N ALA A 291 -1.96 -43.36 -13.92
CA ALA A 291 -2.40 -44.69 -13.52
C ALA A 291 -1.27 -45.62 -13.03
N ASP A 292 -0.02 -45.33 -13.42
CA ASP A 292 1.19 -46.04 -12.98
C ASP A 292 1.87 -45.36 -11.77
N HIS A 293 1.21 -44.35 -11.18
CA HIS A 293 1.68 -43.52 -10.07
C HIS A 293 2.93 -42.68 -10.38
N VAL A 294 3.12 -42.28 -11.64
CA VAL A 294 4.14 -41.31 -12.05
C VAL A 294 3.59 -39.89 -11.89
N LEU A 295 4.42 -38.97 -11.38
CA LEU A 295 4.05 -37.57 -11.17
C LEU A 295 3.88 -36.82 -12.50
N LEU A 296 2.67 -36.28 -12.72
CA LEU A 296 2.31 -35.44 -13.86
C LEU A 296 2.44 -33.94 -13.53
N ASP A 297 1.95 -33.51 -12.37
CA ASP A 297 1.99 -32.11 -11.93
C ASP A 297 1.96 -32.03 -10.40
N SER A 298 2.43 -30.91 -9.83
CA SER A 298 2.39 -30.67 -8.39
C SER A 298 2.16 -29.19 -8.07
N ARG A 299 1.43 -28.94 -6.98
CA ARG A 299 1.22 -27.60 -6.42
C ARG A 299 1.47 -27.62 -4.92
N VAL A 300 2.12 -26.56 -4.44
CA VAL A 300 2.34 -26.34 -3.01
C VAL A 300 1.76 -24.99 -2.64
N ARG A 301 1.05 -24.93 -1.51
CA ARG A 301 0.47 -23.72 -0.94
C ARG A 301 0.77 -23.63 0.55
N ARG A 302 1.01 -22.42 1.06
CA ARG A 302 1.17 -22.18 2.50
C ARG A 302 -0.10 -21.55 3.03
N ILE A 303 -0.74 -22.19 3.99
CA ILE A 303 -2.04 -21.76 4.52
C ILE A 303 -1.96 -21.46 6.00
N GLY A 304 -2.83 -20.58 6.49
CA GLY A 304 -3.00 -20.32 7.92
C GLY A 304 -4.43 -20.62 8.35
N PHE A 305 -4.58 -21.35 9.45
CA PHE A 305 -5.90 -21.61 10.04
C PHE A 305 -6.34 -20.40 10.87
N ARG A 306 -7.46 -19.78 10.49
CA ARG A 306 -8.07 -18.66 11.20
C ARG A 306 -9.53 -18.48 10.79
N THR A 307 -10.35 -17.91 11.66
CA THR A 307 -11.58 -17.22 11.25
C THR A 307 -11.25 -15.73 11.09
N ALA A 308 -11.76 -15.08 10.06
CA ALA A 308 -11.50 -13.66 9.84
C ALA A 308 -12.61 -12.99 9.02
N GLY A 309 -12.86 -11.72 9.28
CA GLY A 309 -13.80 -10.92 8.51
C GLY A 309 -14.00 -9.53 9.10
N VAL A 310 -15.00 -8.82 8.59
CA VAL A 310 -15.46 -7.54 9.14
C VAL A 310 -16.84 -7.72 9.75
N VAL A 311 -17.03 -7.17 10.95
CA VAL A 311 -18.34 -7.06 11.60
C VAL A 311 -18.93 -5.70 11.27
N GLU A 312 -20.13 -5.72 10.69
CA GLU A 312 -20.95 -4.56 10.34
C GLU A 312 -22.34 -4.67 10.98
N GLU A 313 -22.47 -4.28 12.25
CA GLU A 313 -23.70 -4.42 13.02
C GLU A 313 -24.30 -3.06 13.42
N PRO A 314 -25.63 -2.88 13.32
CA PRO A 314 -26.29 -1.70 13.84
C PRO A 314 -26.11 -1.57 15.36
N ASP A 315 -25.81 -0.36 15.83
CA ASP A 315 -25.72 -0.04 17.25
C ASP A 315 -26.37 1.32 17.58
N GLY A 316 -26.14 1.83 18.80
CA GLY A 316 -26.74 3.09 19.24
C GLY A 316 -26.21 4.35 18.56
N LEU A 317 -25.13 4.24 17.77
CA LEU A 317 -24.52 5.35 17.04
C LEU A 317 -24.83 5.25 15.53
N GLY A 318 -24.78 4.05 14.97
CA GLY A 318 -25.06 3.80 13.55
C GLY A 318 -24.79 2.36 13.17
N THR A 319 -23.74 2.09 12.38
CA THR A 319 -23.33 0.74 11.99
C THR A 319 -21.83 0.56 12.11
N SER A 320 -21.39 -0.40 12.91
CA SER A 320 -19.97 -0.65 13.15
C SER A 320 -19.23 -1.06 11.86
N PHE A 321 -17.91 -0.96 11.90
CA PHE A 321 -17.03 -1.60 10.94
C PHE A 321 -15.77 -2.02 11.70
N THR A 322 -15.62 -3.30 12.00
CA THR A 322 -14.51 -3.78 12.82
C THR A 322 -13.94 -5.07 12.25
N ILE A 323 -12.63 -5.08 11.99
CA ILE A 323 -11.93 -6.31 11.60
C ILE A 323 -11.91 -7.25 12.81
N VAL A 324 -12.32 -8.49 12.61
CA VAL A 324 -12.32 -9.54 13.64
C VAL A 324 -11.54 -10.73 13.12
N VAL A 325 -10.59 -11.22 13.92
CA VAL A 325 -9.83 -12.45 13.62
C VAL A 325 -9.87 -13.36 14.84
N ASN A 326 -10.24 -14.63 14.64
CA ASN A 326 -10.39 -15.63 15.70
C ASN A 326 -11.26 -15.11 16.87
N ASP A 327 -12.41 -14.53 16.52
CA ASP A 327 -13.40 -13.92 17.42
C ASP A 327 -12.88 -12.74 18.26
N ARG A 328 -11.71 -12.18 17.92
CA ARG A 328 -11.15 -10.99 18.59
C ARG A 328 -11.21 -9.75 17.68
N PRO A 329 -11.77 -8.63 18.17
CA PRO A 329 -11.68 -7.33 17.50
C PRO A 329 -10.23 -6.87 17.36
N ILE A 330 -9.89 -6.41 16.16
CA ILE A 330 -8.57 -5.88 15.81
C ILE A 330 -8.68 -4.36 15.68
N LEU A 331 -7.89 -3.62 16.46
CA LEU A 331 -7.66 -2.20 16.21
C LEU A 331 -6.76 -2.09 14.97
N ALA A 332 -7.34 -1.73 13.83
CA ALA A 332 -6.61 -1.64 12.58
C ALA A 332 -5.73 -0.37 12.58
N LYS A 333 -4.42 -0.57 12.50
CA LYS A 333 -3.41 0.48 12.41
C LYS A 333 -2.66 0.26 11.11
N GLY A 334 -2.81 1.15 10.15
CA GLY A 334 -2.36 0.83 8.81
C GLY A 334 -2.26 2.01 7.87
N ALA A 335 -2.00 1.67 6.62
CA ALA A 335 -1.92 2.61 5.52
C ALA A 335 -2.41 1.98 4.22
N ASN A 336 -2.77 2.84 3.28
CA ASN A 336 -3.02 2.47 1.90
C ASN A 336 -1.69 2.19 1.20
N TRP A 337 -1.66 1.07 0.49
CA TRP A 337 -0.57 0.63 -0.37
C TRP A 337 -0.90 0.98 -1.81
N ILE A 338 0.01 1.71 -2.44
CA ILE A 338 0.01 1.97 -3.89
C ILE A 338 1.18 1.21 -4.53
N PRO A 339 1.23 1.05 -5.87
CA PRO A 339 2.41 0.47 -6.51
C PRO A 339 3.71 1.17 -6.08
N ASP A 340 4.74 0.41 -5.70
CA ASP A 340 5.99 0.93 -5.12
C ASP A 340 7.02 1.42 -6.15
N ASP A 341 6.65 1.41 -7.44
CA ASP A 341 7.39 1.95 -8.58
C ASP A 341 6.38 2.18 -9.73
N CYS A 342 6.64 3.15 -10.61
CA CYS A 342 5.82 3.34 -11.82
C CYS A 342 5.90 2.16 -12.80
N PHE A 343 6.95 1.35 -12.67
CA PHE A 343 7.25 0.15 -13.43
C PHE A 343 7.42 -1.05 -12.49
N PRO A 344 6.33 -1.62 -11.94
CA PRO A 344 6.38 -2.68 -10.92
C PRO A 344 7.20 -3.92 -11.30
N SER A 345 7.42 -4.17 -12.60
CA SER A 345 8.34 -5.21 -13.11
C SER A 345 9.78 -5.09 -12.60
N ARG A 346 10.19 -3.93 -12.06
CA ARG A 346 11.51 -3.71 -11.46
C ARG A 346 11.61 -4.22 -10.02
N LEU A 347 10.48 -4.47 -9.36
CA LEU A 347 10.43 -4.82 -7.94
C LEU A 347 10.74 -6.30 -7.71
N GLY A 348 11.67 -6.56 -6.79
CA GLY A 348 12.03 -7.88 -6.32
C GLY A 348 11.54 -8.17 -4.90
N ALA A 349 11.81 -9.39 -4.43
CA ALA A 349 11.40 -9.83 -3.09
C ALA A 349 12.03 -8.98 -1.95
N GLU A 350 13.23 -8.45 -2.16
CA GLU A 350 13.91 -7.59 -1.20
C GLU A 350 13.22 -6.21 -1.09
N ASP A 351 12.76 -5.65 -2.21
CA ASP A 351 12.03 -4.38 -2.22
C ASP A 351 10.72 -4.49 -1.43
N TYR A 352 9.88 -5.49 -1.75
CA TYR A 352 8.64 -5.73 -1.00
C TYR A 352 8.90 -6.01 0.49
N ARG A 353 9.95 -6.77 0.81
CA ARG A 353 10.31 -7.04 2.22
C ARG A 353 10.70 -5.75 2.94
N ALA A 354 11.44 -4.85 2.28
CA ALA A 354 11.80 -3.57 2.87
C ALA A 354 10.55 -2.71 3.13
N SER A 355 9.67 -2.54 2.15
CA SER A 355 8.47 -1.71 2.28
C SER A 355 7.47 -2.26 3.31
N ILE A 356 7.32 -3.59 3.42
CA ILE A 356 6.52 -4.21 4.49
C ILE A 356 7.19 -4.08 5.87
N THR A 357 8.53 -4.13 5.92
CA THR A 357 9.28 -3.86 7.16
C THR A 357 9.06 -2.43 7.63
N ASP A 358 8.99 -1.46 6.72
CA ASP A 358 8.66 -0.08 7.06
C ASP A 358 7.27 0.05 7.70
N ALA A 359 6.26 -0.65 7.19
CA ALA A 359 4.93 -0.70 7.81
C ALA A 359 4.98 -1.29 9.23
N ILE A 360 5.67 -2.43 9.39
CA ILE A 360 5.81 -3.13 10.69
C ILE A 360 6.53 -2.25 11.72
N GLU A 361 7.64 -1.65 11.32
CA GLU A 361 8.44 -0.81 12.20
C GLU A 361 7.74 0.52 12.51
N ALA A 362 6.80 0.98 11.67
CA ALA A 362 5.86 2.05 11.99
C ALA A 362 4.70 1.61 12.92
N GLY A 363 4.66 0.35 13.35
CA GLY A 363 3.64 -0.16 14.28
C GLY A 363 2.32 -0.58 13.62
N MET A 364 2.31 -0.73 12.29
CA MET A 364 1.12 -1.13 11.54
C MET A 364 0.87 -2.64 11.60
N ASN A 365 -0.40 -3.03 11.45
CA ASN A 365 -0.88 -4.40 11.36
C ASN A 365 -1.86 -4.62 10.18
N THR A 366 -2.17 -3.59 9.40
CA THR A 366 -3.09 -3.66 8.25
C THR A 366 -2.56 -2.85 7.07
N LEU A 367 -2.65 -3.41 5.87
CA LEU A 367 -2.45 -2.69 4.62
C LEU A 367 -3.69 -2.83 3.73
N ARG A 368 -4.12 -1.72 3.16
CA ARG A 368 -5.16 -1.70 2.12
C ARG A 368 -4.52 -1.57 0.75
N ILE A 369 -4.65 -2.59 -0.09
CA ILE A 369 -4.17 -2.57 -1.47
C ILE A 369 -5.21 -1.81 -2.29
N TRP A 370 -4.87 -0.57 -2.66
CA TRP A 370 -5.80 0.40 -3.23
C TRP A 370 -6.14 0.11 -4.70
N GLY A 371 -7.41 0.34 -5.07
CA GLY A 371 -8.02 -0.12 -6.32
C GLY A 371 -7.52 0.53 -7.64
N GLY A 372 -6.80 1.64 -7.66
CA GLY A 372 -6.26 2.17 -8.93
C GLY A 372 -4.84 1.69 -9.25
N GLY A 373 -4.28 0.81 -8.40
CA GLY A 373 -2.99 0.15 -8.63
C GLY A 373 -3.15 -1.19 -9.35
N LEU A 374 -2.63 -2.24 -8.72
CA LEU A 374 -2.63 -3.62 -9.22
C LEU A 374 -3.18 -4.56 -8.13
N TYR A 375 -3.67 -5.73 -8.55
CA TYR A 375 -3.54 -6.90 -7.69
C TYR A 375 -2.05 -7.20 -7.60
N GLU A 376 -1.49 -7.14 -6.40
CA GLU A 376 -0.04 -7.13 -6.23
C GLU A 376 0.61 -8.47 -6.58
N SER A 377 1.94 -8.47 -6.64
CA SER A 377 2.72 -9.68 -6.76
C SER A 377 2.42 -10.66 -5.60
N GLU A 378 2.46 -11.96 -5.87
CA GLU A 378 2.44 -13.03 -4.85
C GLU A 378 3.44 -12.77 -3.72
N LEU A 379 4.55 -12.08 -4.01
CA LEU A 379 5.57 -11.73 -3.03
C LEU A 379 4.98 -10.91 -1.86
N LEU A 380 4.12 -9.93 -2.16
CA LEU A 380 3.50 -9.08 -1.13
C LEU A 380 2.61 -9.91 -0.19
N TYR A 381 1.70 -10.72 -0.74
CA TYR A 381 0.78 -11.51 0.08
C TYR A 381 1.51 -12.58 0.89
N ASN A 382 2.50 -13.25 0.31
CA ASN A 382 3.35 -14.20 1.03
C ASN A 382 4.09 -13.54 2.21
N LEU A 383 4.59 -12.31 2.04
CA LEU A 383 5.23 -11.57 3.12
C LEU A 383 4.22 -11.13 4.18
N CYS A 384 3.02 -10.70 3.78
CA CYS A 384 1.94 -10.37 4.72
C CYS A 384 1.51 -11.59 5.55
N ASP A 385 1.43 -12.78 4.94
CA ASP A 385 1.16 -14.04 5.64
C ASP A 385 2.25 -14.34 6.68
N GLU A 386 3.52 -14.23 6.29
CA GLU A 386 4.67 -14.50 7.16
C GLU A 386 4.79 -13.51 8.31
N LEU A 387 4.50 -12.24 8.06
CA LEU A 387 4.78 -11.13 8.97
C LEU A 387 3.55 -10.63 9.74
N GLY A 388 2.38 -11.21 9.48
CA GLY A 388 1.15 -10.96 10.23
C GLY A 388 0.45 -9.66 9.84
N ILE A 389 0.62 -9.18 8.63
CA ILE A 389 -0.06 -7.96 8.14
C ILE A 389 -1.39 -8.35 7.52
N VAL A 390 -2.49 -7.83 8.07
CA VAL A 390 -3.82 -8.00 7.49
C VAL A 390 -3.89 -7.27 6.16
N VAL A 391 -4.39 -7.94 5.14
CA VAL A 391 -4.63 -7.39 3.81
C VAL A 391 -6.13 -7.14 3.62
N TRP A 392 -6.45 -5.89 3.32
CA TRP A 392 -7.69 -5.45 2.69
C TRP A 392 -7.40 -5.30 1.20
N GLN A 393 -8.10 -6.03 0.33
CA GLN A 393 -7.89 -6.00 -1.12
C GLN A 393 -9.05 -5.31 -1.84
N ASP A 394 -8.78 -4.20 -2.51
CA ASP A 394 -9.72 -3.65 -3.49
C ASP A 394 -9.66 -4.46 -4.81
N PHE A 395 -10.79 -4.64 -5.51
CA PHE A 395 -10.74 -4.89 -6.95
C PHE A 395 -10.15 -3.66 -7.65
N THR A 396 -9.49 -3.85 -8.81
CA THR A 396 -8.76 -2.75 -9.47
C THR A 396 -9.71 -1.75 -10.17
N MET A 397 -10.48 -1.01 -9.37
CA MET A 397 -11.46 -0.01 -9.78
C MET A 397 -11.40 1.18 -8.81
N ALA A 398 -11.08 2.36 -9.33
CA ALA A 398 -10.96 3.58 -8.53
C ALA A 398 -11.42 4.83 -9.29
N CYS A 399 -12.12 5.73 -8.57
CA CYS A 399 -12.38 7.14 -8.90
C CYS A 399 -12.90 7.42 -10.34
N ALA A 400 -13.58 6.46 -10.95
CA ALA A 400 -14.22 6.60 -12.25
C ALA A 400 -15.52 5.80 -12.32
N ALA A 401 -16.43 6.19 -13.20
CA ALA A 401 -17.53 5.32 -13.60
C ALA A 401 -17.02 4.27 -14.60
N TYR A 402 -17.45 3.02 -14.47
CA TYR A 402 -17.05 1.93 -15.36
C TYR A 402 -18.27 1.40 -16.12
N SER A 403 -18.15 1.23 -17.43
CA SER A 403 -19.24 0.76 -18.27
C SER A 403 -19.58 -0.71 -17.96
N GLU A 404 -20.85 -1.02 -17.75
CA GLU A 404 -21.31 -2.38 -17.44
C GLU A 404 -21.55 -3.25 -18.70
N ARG A 405 -20.97 -2.83 -19.83
CA ARG A 405 -21.18 -3.44 -21.16
C ARG A 405 -19.92 -4.16 -21.64
N ASP A 406 -20.10 -5.05 -22.62
CA ASP A 406 -18.98 -5.69 -23.28
C ASP A 406 -18.22 -4.70 -24.20
N PRO A 407 -16.89 -4.85 -24.32
CA PRO A 407 -16.08 -5.95 -23.79
C PRO A 407 -15.67 -5.84 -22.31
N LEU A 408 -15.86 -4.67 -21.67
CA LEU A 408 -15.33 -4.40 -20.32
C LEU A 408 -15.90 -5.37 -19.26
N ARG A 409 -17.20 -5.67 -19.32
CA ARG A 409 -17.86 -6.61 -18.40
C ARG A 409 -17.25 -8.00 -18.43
N SER A 410 -17.07 -8.59 -19.60
CA SER A 410 -16.48 -9.92 -19.73
C SER A 410 -15.01 -9.95 -19.28
N GLU A 411 -14.24 -8.89 -19.54
CA GLU A 411 -12.85 -8.80 -19.08
C GLU A 411 -12.76 -8.67 -17.55
N LEU A 412 -13.64 -7.87 -16.94
CA LEU A 412 -13.73 -7.73 -15.47
C LEU A 412 -14.14 -9.02 -14.77
N GLU A 413 -15.11 -9.75 -15.32
CA GLU A 413 -15.51 -11.05 -14.74
C GLU A 413 -14.35 -12.04 -14.79
N ALA A 414 -13.68 -12.17 -15.94
CA ALA A 414 -12.57 -13.09 -16.09
C ALA A 414 -11.37 -12.73 -15.19
N GLU A 415 -11.08 -11.43 -15.07
CA GLU A 415 -10.09 -10.88 -14.14
C GLU A 415 -10.43 -11.21 -12.68
N ALA A 416 -11.65 -10.89 -12.24
CA ALA A 416 -12.08 -11.12 -10.87
C ALA A 416 -12.03 -12.61 -10.50
N ARG A 417 -12.50 -13.50 -11.39
CA ARG A 417 -12.42 -14.96 -11.18
C ARG A 417 -10.99 -15.41 -10.95
N GLU A 418 -10.07 -15.00 -11.82
CA GLU A 418 -8.66 -15.38 -11.73
C GLU A 418 -8.01 -14.86 -10.43
N GLN A 419 -8.25 -13.59 -10.09
CA GLN A 419 -7.63 -12.95 -8.94
C GLN A 419 -8.18 -13.45 -7.61
N ILE A 420 -9.48 -13.75 -7.53
CA ILE A 420 -10.07 -14.38 -6.35
C ILE A 420 -9.42 -15.74 -6.12
N VAL A 421 -9.37 -16.61 -7.13
CA VAL A 421 -8.75 -17.94 -7.02
C VAL A 421 -7.27 -17.84 -6.63
N ARG A 422 -6.54 -16.93 -7.27
CA ARG A 422 -5.12 -16.71 -7.02
C ARG A 422 -4.85 -16.35 -5.56
N LEU A 423 -5.70 -15.52 -4.95
CA LEU A 423 -5.47 -14.96 -3.62
C LEU A 423 -6.23 -15.68 -2.47
N ALA A 424 -7.22 -16.53 -2.79
CA ALA A 424 -8.12 -17.18 -1.83
C ALA A 424 -7.46 -18.14 -0.82
N TRP A 425 -6.15 -18.36 -0.84
CA TRP A 425 -5.49 -19.24 0.13
C TRP A 425 -4.58 -18.47 1.10
N HIS A 426 -4.36 -17.16 0.87
CA HIS A 426 -3.56 -16.32 1.76
C HIS A 426 -4.30 -16.07 3.08
N PRO A 427 -3.75 -16.46 4.24
CA PRO A 427 -4.36 -16.16 5.53
C PRO A 427 -4.44 -14.66 5.83
N ALA A 428 -3.49 -13.86 5.35
CA ALA A 428 -3.46 -12.41 5.55
C ALA A 428 -4.62 -11.68 4.87
N LEU A 429 -5.17 -12.20 3.78
CA LEU A 429 -6.32 -11.61 3.09
C LEU A 429 -7.61 -11.87 3.87
N VAL A 430 -8.11 -10.82 4.53
CA VAL A 430 -9.27 -10.86 5.43
C VAL A 430 -10.52 -10.23 4.80
N HIS A 431 -10.33 -9.24 3.94
CA HIS A 431 -11.43 -8.44 3.40
C HIS A 431 -11.22 -8.10 1.94
N TRP A 432 -12.27 -8.29 1.13
CA TRP A 432 -12.37 -7.80 -0.24
C TRP A 432 -13.25 -6.56 -0.30
N ASN A 433 -12.89 -5.62 -1.17
CA ASN A 433 -13.64 -4.39 -1.39
C ASN A 433 -13.84 -4.12 -2.88
N GLY A 434 -15.05 -3.74 -3.28
CA GLY A 434 -15.41 -3.64 -4.70
C GLY A 434 -14.76 -2.50 -5.48
N SER A 435 -14.53 -1.35 -4.85
CA SER A 435 -13.94 -0.18 -5.52
C SER A 435 -13.48 0.92 -4.55
N ASN A 436 -12.69 1.88 -5.04
CA ASN A 436 -12.28 3.08 -4.34
C ASN A 436 -13.06 4.32 -4.78
N GLU A 437 -13.87 4.87 -3.86
CA GLU A 437 -14.59 6.14 -4.00
C GLU A 437 -15.60 6.21 -5.16
N ASN A 438 -15.92 5.11 -5.83
CA ASN A 438 -16.83 5.19 -6.98
C ASN A 438 -18.26 5.58 -6.56
N VAL A 439 -18.76 5.08 -5.43
CA VAL A 439 -20.05 5.53 -4.88
C VAL A 439 -19.96 7.00 -4.45
N GLU A 440 -18.82 7.41 -3.88
CA GLU A 440 -18.59 8.82 -3.55
C GLU A 440 -18.61 9.72 -4.79
N GLY A 441 -17.94 9.31 -5.87
CA GLY A 441 -17.97 10.02 -7.15
C GLY A 441 -19.38 10.12 -7.73
N TYR A 442 -20.16 9.04 -7.63
CA TYR A 442 -21.55 9.06 -8.07
C TYR A 442 -22.39 10.10 -7.35
N HIS A 443 -22.27 10.19 -6.02
CA HIS A 443 -23.11 11.07 -5.19
C HIS A 443 -22.58 12.50 -5.07
N HIS A 444 -21.27 12.70 -5.12
CA HIS A 444 -20.65 13.97 -4.69
C HIS A 444 -19.75 14.63 -5.74
N TRP A 445 -19.45 13.97 -6.87
CA TRP A 445 -18.59 14.53 -7.94
C TRP A 445 -19.36 14.82 -9.25
N GLY A 446 -20.70 14.91 -9.18
CA GLY A 446 -21.54 15.33 -10.31
C GLY A 446 -21.72 14.28 -11.41
N TRP A 447 -21.34 13.02 -11.18
CA TRP A 447 -21.45 11.96 -12.19
C TRP A 447 -22.90 11.70 -12.62
N GLN A 448 -23.87 11.86 -11.71
CA GLN A 448 -25.31 11.72 -12.00
C GLN A 448 -25.79 12.61 -13.16
N GLU A 449 -25.17 13.76 -13.36
CA GLU A 449 -25.52 14.70 -14.44
C GLU A 449 -24.93 14.30 -15.79
N HIS A 450 -23.87 13.47 -15.77
CA HIS A 450 -23.07 13.12 -16.94
C HIS A 450 -23.33 11.69 -17.44
N ILE A 451 -23.80 10.79 -16.57
CA ILE A 451 -24.09 9.40 -16.92
C ILE A 451 -25.51 9.31 -17.51
N PRO A 452 -25.68 8.78 -18.74
CA PRO A 452 -27.00 8.58 -19.32
C PRO A 452 -27.88 7.64 -18.49
N GLU A 453 -29.18 7.93 -18.41
CA GLU A 453 -30.13 7.08 -17.68
C GLU A 453 -30.09 5.63 -18.19
N GLY A 454 -29.90 4.68 -17.28
CA GLY A 454 -29.86 3.24 -17.58
C GLY A 454 -28.55 2.73 -18.19
N ALA A 455 -27.51 3.56 -18.34
CA ALA A 455 -26.22 3.13 -18.90
C ALA A 455 -25.41 2.22 -17.96
N GLY A 456 -25.70 2.25 -16.65
CA GLY A 456 -24.84 1.67 -15.62
C GLY A 456 -23.56 2.50 -15.42
N TRP A 457 -22.90 2.34 -14.27
CA TRP A 457 -21.66 3.08 -13.96
C TRP A 457 -20.66 2.25 -13.15
N GLY A 458 -20.93 0.96 -13.00
CA GLY A 458 -20.09 -0.01 -12.31
C GLY A 458 -20.74 -0.52 -11.03
N LEU A 459 -21.87 0.05 -10.61
CA LEU A 459 -22.60 -0.38 -9.41
C LEU A 459 -22.90 -1.89 -9.44
N ALA A 460 -23.34 -2.43 -10.59
CA ALA A 460 -23.63 -3.85 -10.71
C ALA A 460 -22.39 -4.74 -10.49
N TYR A 461 -21.18 -4.25 -10.77
CA TYR A 461 -19.96 -4.97 -10.43
C TYR A 461 -19.81 -5.14 -8.93
N TYR A 462 -20.01 -4.06 -8.20
CA TYR A 462 -19.82 -3.97 -6.75
C TYR A 462 -20.93 -4.66 -5.96
N THR A 463 -22.15 -4.68 -6.48
CA THR A 463 -23.31 -5.16 -5.72
C THR A 463 -23.81 -6.53 -6.15
N GLU A 464 -23.43 -6.98 -7.35
CA GLU A 464 -23.92 -8.23 -7.94
C GLU A 464 -22.75 -9.13 -8.38
N LEU A 465 -21.91 -8.67 -9.32
CA LEU A 465 -20.88 -9.53 -9.92
C LEU A 465 -19.86 -10.00 -8.89
N PHE A 466 -19.10 -9.10 -8.27
CA PHE A 466 -18.02 -9.48 -7.36
C PHE A 466 -18.52 -10.27 -6.13
N PRO A 467 -19.62 -9.89 -5.45
CA PRO A 467 -20.19 -10.72 -4.40
C PRO A 467 -20.57 -12.13 -4.87
N SER A 468 -21.14 -12.28 -6.07
CA SER A 468 -21.51 -13.59 -6.61
C SER A 468 -20.28 -14.46 -6.89
N LEU A 469 -19.21 -13.88 -7.42
CA LEU A 469 -17.95 -14.57 -7.67
C LEU A 469 -17.26 -14.96 -6.37
N LEU A 470 -17.27 -14.10 -5.35
CA LEU A 470 -16.74 -14.43 -4.02
C LEU A 470 -17.55 -15.54 -3.36
N ALA A 471 -18.89 -15.52 -3.46
CA ALA A 471 -19.72 -16.61 -2.93
C ALA A 471 -19.43 -17.96 -3.62
N GLU A 472 -19.06 -17.95 -4.90
CA GLU A 472 -18.70 -19.15 -5.67
C GLU A 472 -17.27 -19.64 -5.37
N LEU A 473 -16.31 -18.73 -5.35
CA LEU A 473 -14.88 -19.04 -5.41
C LEU A 473 -14.18 -18.90 -4.06
N ASP A 474 -14.61 -17.96 -3.23
CA ASP A 474 -14.01 -17.67 -1.93
C ASP A 474 -15.02 -17.28 -0.83
N PRO A 475 -15.94 -18.20 -0.46
CA PRO A 475 -17.06 -17.89 0.43
C PRO A 475 -16.66 -17.63 1.88
N THR A 476 -15.38 -17.78 2.22
CA THR A 476 -14.85 -17.60 3.58
C THR A 476 -14.41 -16.17 3.86
N ARG A 477 -14.47 -15.26 2.87
CA ARG A 477 -14.02 -13.87 2.99
C ARG A 477 -15.18 -12.91 3.18
N SER A 478 -14.89 -11.81 3.90
CA SER A 478 -15.80 -10.68 4.04
C SER A 478 -15.71 -9.74 2.83
N TYR A 479 -16.79 -9.01 2.55
CA TYR A 479 -16.88 -8.12 1.38
C TYR A 479 -17.67 -6.83 1.64
N THR A 480 -17.15 -5.69 1.16
CA THR A 480 -17.93 -4.45 0.94
C THR A 480 -17.94 -4.01 -0.52
N PRO A 481 -19.04 -3.40 -1.01
CA PRO A 481 -19.13 -2.88 -2.39
C PRO A 481 -18.12 -1.77 -2.75
N THR A 482 -17.72 -0.94 -1.80
CA THR A 482 -16.87 0.25 -2.06
C THR A 482 -16.17 0.67 -0.78
N SER A 483 -15.16 1.55 -0.88
CA SER A 483 -14.65 2.33 0.25
C SER A 483 -14.59 3.80 -0.18
N PRO A 484 -15.19 4.75 0.54
CA PRO A 484 -15.95 4.55 1.77
C PRO A 484 -17.28 3.82 1.56
N TYR A 485 -17.85 3.25 2.63
CA TYR A 485 -19.09 2.47 2.59
C TYR A 485 -19.93 2.60 3.84
N SER A 486 -21.26 2.64 3.66
CA SER A 486 -22.25 2.52 4.72
C SER A 486 -23.37 1.54 4.31
N ARG A 487 -23.99 0.82 5.26
CA ARG A 487 -25.15 -0.06 5.00
C ARG A 487 -26.48 0.60 5.35
N PRO A 488 -27.55 0.38 4.56
CA PRO A 488 -27.52 -0.09 3.16
C PRO A 488 -26.78 0.91 2.27
N LEU A 489 -26.37 0.51 1.05
CA LEU A 489 -25.70 1.40 0.07
C LEU A 489 -26.35 2.78 0.10
N PRO A 490 -25.63 3.81 0.58
CA PRO A 490 -26.28 5.00 1.09
C PRO A 490 -26.55 6.00 -0.03
N GLU A 491 -27.47 6.93 0.23
CA GLU A 491 -27.53 8.20 -0.50
C GLU A 491 -26.33 9.12 -0.16
N ASP A 492 -25.67 8.90 0.99
CA ASP A 492 -24.47 9.63 1.43
C ASP A 492 -23.37 8.69 1.97
N PRO A 493 -22.31 8.41 1.18
CA PRO A 493 -21.18 7.57 1.59
C PRO A 493 -20.22 8.23 2.60
N ARG A 494 -20.43 9.49 3.00
CA ARG A 494 -19.54 10.22 3.90
C ARG A 494 -19.99 10.22 5.37
N ASN A 495 -21.04 9.50 5.72
CA ASN A 495 -21.60 9.52 7.06
C ASN A 495 -20.66 8.83 8.08
N PRO A 496 -20.08 9.55 9.05
CA PRO A 496 -19.11 8.99 10.01
C PRO A 496 -19.70 7.94 10.93
N ASP A 497 -21.03 7.91 11.12
CA ASP A 497 -21.68 6.99 12.04
C ASP A 497 -21.85 5.58 11.48
N HIS A 498 -21.56 5.36 10.18
CA HIS A 498 -21.77 4.10 9.49
C HIS A 498 -20.56 3.65 8.65
N GLY A 499 -20.05 2.46 8.94
CA GLY A 499 -19.11 1.77 8.06
C GLY A 499 -17.73 2.45 7.98
N THR A 500 -17.19 2.65 6.77
CA THR A 500 -15.91 3.34 6.55
C THR A 500 -16.10 4.72 5.98
N VAL A 501 -15.18 5.65 6.32
CA VAL A 501 -15.09 6.98 5.70
C VAL A 501 -13.71 7.24 5.12
N HIS A 502 -13.66 8.10 4.11
CA HIS A 502 -12.45 8.76 3.63
C HIS A 502 -12.46 10.19 4.14
N ASN A 503 -11.76 10.44 5.25
CA ASN A 503 -11.85 11.71 5.96
C ASN A 503 -10.87 12.74 5.40
N TRP A 504 -11.21 13.31 4.25
CA TRP A 504 -10.39 14.30 3.55
C TRP A 504 -10.54 15.74 4.04
N VAL A 505 -11.33 15.99 5.09
CA VAL A 505 -11.69 17.35 5.58
C VAL A 505 -10.48 18.22 5.91
N ALA A 506 -9.38 17.62 6.36
CA ALA A 506 -8.15 18.34 6.71
C ALA A 506 -7.33 18.79 5.50
N TRP A 507 -7.47 18.14 4.34
CA TRP A 507 -6.65 18.39 3.15
C TRP A 507 -7.44 18.99 1.98
N ALA A 508 -8.60 18.42 1.67
CA ALA A 508 -9.34 18.73 0.45
C ALA A 508 -10.01 20.11 0.43
N SER A 509 -10.15 20.77 1.59
CA SER A 509 -10.77 22.10 1.67
C SER A 509 -9.91 23.18 1.00
N GLU A 510 -10.50 23.96 0.09
CA GLU A 510 -9.80 25.09 -0.54
C GLU A 510 -9.77 26.35 0.33
N GLU A 511 -10.64 26.44 1.34
CA GLU A 511 -10.76 27.61 2.21
C GLU A 511 -10.12 27.39 3.58
N ASP A 512 -10.20 26.16 4.10
CA ASP A 512 -9.95 25.85 5.51
C ASP A 512 -9.41 24.40 5.66
N ASN A 513 -8.20 24.16 5.16
CA ASN A 513 -7.49 22.87 5.25
C ASN A 513 -6.64 22.77 6.53
N ASP A 514 -7.28 22.90 7.68
CA ASP A 514 -6.64 22.76 8.99
C ASP A 514 -6.71 21.29 9.47
N TYR A 515 -5.61 20.74 9.98
CA TYR A 515 -5.57 19.34 10.44
C TYR A 515 -6.38 19.08 11.72
N THR A 516 -6.71 20.12 12.48
CA THR A 516 -7.53 20.00 13.70
C THR A 516 -8.94 19.52 13.40
N ARG A 517 -9.40 19.72 12.15
CA ARG A 517 -10.69 19.25 11.63
C ARG A 517 -10.86 17.73 11.64
N TYR A 518 -9.78 16.96 11.74
CA TYR A 518 -9.92 15.52 12.03
C TYR A 518 -10.69 15.23 13.33
N ARG A 519 -10.76 16.20 14.25
CA ARG A 519 -11.52 16.08 15.50
C ARG A 519 -13.01 16.42 15.37
N ASP A 520 -13.46 16.92 14.22
CA ASP A 520 -14.85 17.31 13.99
C ASP A 520 -15.80 16.12 14.03
N THR A 521 -15.30 14.92 13.73
CA THR A 521 -16.08 13.67 13.70
C THR A 521 -15.34 12.53 14.39
N VAL A 522 -16.06 11.46 14.72
CA VAL A 522 -15.51 10.18 15.20
C VAL A 522 -16.06 9.08 14.30
N PRO A 523 -15.37 8.75 13.20
CA PRO A 523 -15.88 7.75 12.29
C PRO A 523 -15.82 6.34 12.88
N ARG A 524 -16.65 5.42 12.38
CA ARG A 524 -16.55 4.01 12.79
C ARG A 524 -15.25 3.36 12.32
N PHE A 525 -14.75 3.77 11.16
CA PHE A 525 -13.44 3.38 10.63
C PHE A 525 -12.97 4.42 9.60
N SER A 526 -11.76 4.96 9.75
CA SER A 526 -11.17 5.88 8.75
C SER A 526 -10.32 5.06 7.77
N ALA A 527 -10.86 4.76 6.59
CA ALA A 527 -10.19 3.94 5.56
C ALA A 527 -9.24 4.77 4.66
N GLU A 528 -9.45 6.08 4.62
CA GLU A 528 -8.46 7.04 4.11
C GLU A 528 -8.51 8.32 4.93
N PHE A 529 -7.35 8.95 5.08
CA PHE A 529 -7.13 10.33 5.50
C PHE A 529 -5.62 10.59 5.39
N GLY A 530 -5.25 11.81 5.02
CA GLY A 530 -3.84 12.14 4.88
C GLY A 530 -3.58 13.64 4.78
N TYR A 531 -2.31 14.00 4.91
CA TYR A 531 -1.79 15.33 4.63
C TYR A 531 -0.53 15.22 3.77
N GLN A 532 -0.34 16.08 2.77
CA GLN A 532 0.87 16.01 1.95
C GLN A 532 2.10 16.55 2.68
N GLY A 533 3.27 16.10 2.23
CA GLY A 533 4.59 16.66 2.55
C GLY A 533 5.60 16.29 1.45
N PRO A 534 6.62 17.12 1.20
CA PRO A 534 7.62 16.83 0.18
C PRO A 534 8.44 15.58 0.55
N ALA A 535 9.00 14.90 -0.46
CA ALA A 535 10.01 13.85 -0.26
C ALA A 535 11.20 14.34 0.58
N ASN A 536 12.03 13.42 1.08
CA ASN A 536 13.25 13.81 1.81
C ASN A 536 14.18 14.66 0.93
N TYR A 537 15.01 15.48 1.56
CA TYR A 537 15.85 16.45 0.85
C TYR A 537 16.73 15.78 -0.19
N ALA A 538 17.36 14.65 0.13
CA ALA A 538 18.20 13.90 -0.80
C ALA A 538 17.43 13.41 -2.04
N THR A 539 16.17 13.01 -1.88
CA THR A 539 15.28 12.62 -2.99
C THR A 539 14.97 13.81 -3.88
N VAL A 540 14.58 14.94 -3.29
CA VAL A 540 14.30 16.17 -4.05
C VAL A 540 15.55 16.67 -4.76
N ALA A 541 16.70 16.72 -4.07
CA ALA A 541 17.97 17.18 -4.63
C ALA A 541 18.49 16.28 -5.76
N ARG A 542 18.14 14.98 -5.76
CA ARG A 542 18.45 14.05 -6.85
C ARG A 542 17.51 14.24 -8.03
N ALA A 543 16.21 14.37 -7.79
CA ALA A 543 15.18 14.46 -8.81
C ALA A 543 15.18 15.81 -9.53
N ILE A 544 15.44 16.89 -8.82
CA ILE A 544 15.44 18.27 -9.33
C ILE A 544 16.88 18.74 -9.47
N THR A 545 17.30 19.11 -10.68
CA THR A 545 18.68 19.53 -10.99
C THR A 545 18.89 21.04 -10.88
N GLU A 546 17.82 21.83 -10.91
CA GLU A 546 17.91 23.30 -10.84
C GLU A 546 18.48 23.78 -9.48
N ARG A 547 19.27 24.86 -9.48
CA ARG A 547 19.86 25.43 -8.27
C ARG A 547 19.82 26.97 -8.28
N PRO A 548 19.54 27.62 -7.12
CA PRO A 548 19.11 27.02 -5.85
C PRO A 548 17.76 26.30 -5.98
N LEU A 549 17.48 25.33 -5.10
CA LEU A 549 16.15 24.71 -5.04
C LEU A 549 15.12 25.76 -4.65
N ASP A 550 13.95 25.71 -5.28
CA ASP A 550 12.84 26.63 -5.05
C ASP A 550 11.54 25.82 -4.99
N ALA A 551 10.67 26.13 -4.02
CA ALA A 551 9.41 25.43 -3.84
C ALA A 551 8.39 25.73 -4.97
N ASP A 552 8.54 26.88 -5.64
CA ASP A 552 7.63 27.38 -6.68
C ASP A 552 8.21 27.27 -8.09
N SER A 553 9.35 26.62 -8.25
CA SER A 553 9.89 26.37 -9.58
C SER A 553 8.97 25.46 -10.39
N GLU A 554 9.01 25.63 -11.71
CA GLU A 554 8.25 24.77 -12.62
C GLU A 554 8.65 23.30 -12.49
N THR A 555 9.91 23.03 -12.14
CA THR A 555 10.44 21.68 -11.92
C THR A 555 9.86 21.07 -10.64
N MET A 556 9.89 21.78 -9.50
CA MET A 556 9.29 21.29 -8.25
C MET A 556 7.77 21.10 -8.39
N LEU A 557 7.11 22.01 -9.09
CA LEU A 557 5.67 21.91 -9.37
C LEU A 557 5.32 20.73 -10.29
N SER A 558 6.25 20.27 -11.16
CA SER A 558 6.04 19.05 -11.94
C SER A 558 5.96 17.80 -11.05
N HIS A 559 6.65 17.82 -9.89
CA HIS A 559 6.61 16.80 -8.84
C HIS A 559 5.54 17.09 -7.75
N GLN A 560 4.56 17.95 -8.02
CA GLN A 560 3.34 18.13 -7.24
C GLN A 560 2.14 17.85 -8.14
N LYS A 561 1.40 16.78 -7.83
CA LYS A 561 0.31 16.29 -8.68
C LYS A 561 -1.09 16.58 -8.14
N ALA A 562 -1.20 16.97 -6.86
CA ALA A 562 -2.46 17.39 -6.30
C ALA A 562 -2.81 18.80 -6.77
N GLU A 563 -4.07 18.98 -7.18
CA GLU A 563 -4.59 20.30 -7.56
C GLU A 563 -4.41 21.30 -6.41
N GLY A 564 -3.75 22.42 -6.71
CA GLY A 564 -3.44 23.46 -5.72
C GLY A 564 -2.52 23.00 -4.57
N GLY A 565 -1.79 21.89 -4.73
CA GLY A 565 -1.08 21.23 -3.62
C GLY A 565 -0.08 22.11 -2.87
N GLN A 566 0.72 22.93 -3.56
CA GLN A 566 1.65 23.86 -2.88
C GLN A 566 0.94 24.94 -2.08
N ASP A 567 -0.16 25.49 -2.62
CA ASP A 567 -0.95 26.51 -1.92
C ASP A 567 -1.67 25.91 -0.70
N LYS A 568 -2.15 24.66 -0.82
CA LYS A 568 -2.68 23.88 0.30
C LYS A 568 -1.64 23.69 1.40
N LEU A 569 -0.41 23.32 1.06
CA LEU A 569 0.67 23.17 2.06
C LEU A 569 0.91 24.47 2.83
N ARG A 570 0.96 25.62 2.14
CA ARG A 570 1.15 26.93 2.77
C ARG A 570 -0.01 27.36 3.65
N ARG A 571 -1.23 27.28 3.12
CA ARG A 571 -2.45 27.65 3.84
C ARG A 571 -2.66 26.76 5.06
N GLY A 572 -2.40 25.47 4.91
CA GLY A 572 -2.59 24.46 5.93
C GLY A 572 -1.63 24.55 7.12
N MET A 573 -0.38 24.96 6.88
CA MET A 573 0.59 25.13 7.98
C MET A 573 0.46 26.49 8.69
N ALA A 574 -0.14 27.49 8.05
CA ALA A 574 -0.19 28.86 8.54
C ALA A 574 -0.89 29.04 9.92
N PRO A 575 -1.94 28.28 10.30
CA PRO A 575 -2.51 28.36 11.64
C PRO A 575 -1.58 27.85 12.75
N HIS A 576 -0.63 26.96 12.43
CA HIS A 576 0.13 26.18 13.43
C HIS A 576 1.61 26.58 13.52
N LEU A 577 2.22 26.92 12.38
CA LEU A 577 3.65 27.23 12.26
C LEU A 577 3.87 28.71 11.92
N PRO A 578 5.01 29.30 12.34
CA PRO A 578 5.35 30.66 11.96
C PRO A 578 5.61 30.75 10.45
N PRO A 579 5.51 31.95 9.83
CA PRO A 579 5.88 32.14 8.43
C PRO A 579 7.31 31.64 8.15
N VAL A 580 7.52 31.07 6.97
CA VAL A 580 8.81 30.53 6.52
C VAL A 580 9.27 31.17 5.22
N GLU A 581 10.58 31.27 5.02
CA GLU A 581 11.19 31.85 3.82
C GLU A 581 12.29 30.93 3.29
N GLY A 582 12.35 30.75 1.98
CA GLY A 582 13.31 29.86 1.33
C GLY A 582 12.92 28.37 1.37
N PHE A 583 13.61 27.58 0.55
CA PHE A 583 13.28 26.17 0.34
C PHE A 583 13.51 25.31 1.60
N ASP A 584 14.60 25.52 2.34
CA ASP A 584 14.94 24.67 3.49
C ASP A 584 13.92 24.77 4.63
N ASP A 585 13.49 25.98 4.99
CA ASP A 585 12.47 26.18 6.01
C ASP A 585 11.09 25.69 5.52
N PHE A 586 10.75 25.91 4.26
CA PHE A 586 9.53 25.38 3.65
C PHE A 586 9.49 23.84 3.68
N HIS A 587 10.57 23.19 3.25
CA HIS A 587 10.72 21.73 3.22
C HIS A 587 10.54 21.13 4.62
N PHE A 588 11.24 21.67 5.62
CA PHE A 588 11.13 21.20 7.00
C PHE A 588 9.74 21.46 7.59
N ALA A 589 9.21 22.68 7.45
CA ALA A 589 7.92 23.07 8.03
C ALA A 589 6.76 22.25 7.48
N THR A 590 6.76 21.98 6.17
CA THR A 590 5.69 21.18 5.53
C THR A 590 5.74 19.71 5.94
N GLN A 591 6.93 19.08 6.04
CA GLN A 591 7.05 17.72 6.60
C GLN A 591 6.66 17.66 8.09
N LEU A 592 7.01 18.67 8.87
CA LEU A 592 6.61 18.76 10.28
C LEU A 592 5.08 18.90 10.42
N ASN A 593 4.46 19.74 9.57
CA ASN A 593 3.00 19.90 9.54
C ASN A 593 2.31 18.58 9.15
N GLN A 594 2.83 17.87 8.14
CA GLN A 594 2.35 16.54 7.77
C GLN A 594 2.36 15.58 8.96
N ALA A 595 3.51 15.44 9.65
CA ALA A 595 3.62 14.56 10.81
C ALA A 595 2.60 14.91 11.91
N ARG A 596 2.45 16.20 12.23
CA ARG A 596 1.51 16.68 13.26
C ARG A 596 0.05 16.49 12.89
N ALA A 597 -0.29 16.62 11.61
CA ALA A 597 -1.64 16.38 11.12
C ALA A 597 -2.07 14.93 11.38
N LEU A 598 -1.22 13.96 11.05
CA LEU A 598 -1.52 12.55 11.26
C LEU A 598 -1.47 12.15 12.75
N VAL A 599 -0.57 12.72 13.55
CA VAL A 599 -0.59 12.55 15.02
C VAL A 599 -1.91 13.05 15.61
N THR A 600 -2.41 14.18 15.13
CA THR A 600 -3.70 14.74 15.56
C THR A 600 -4.86 13.82 15.22
N GLY A 601 -4.98 13.37 13.97
CA GLY A 601 -6.06 12.49 13.54
C GLY A 601 -6.01 11.12 14.22
N ILE A 602 -4.87 10.44 14.18
CA ILE A 602 -4.70 9.11 14.76
C ILE A 602 -4.89 9.14 16.27
N GLY A 603 -4.31 10.14 16.97
CA GLY A 603 -4.47 10.29 18.40
C GLY A 603 -5.94 10.45 18.80
N HIS A 604 -6.69 11.26 18.06
CA HIS A 604 -8.14 11.42 18.24
C HIS A 604 -8.87 10.09 18.01
N TYR A 605 -8.73 9.48 16.83
CA TYR A 605 -9.44 8.24 16.50
C TYR A 605 -9.14 7.09 17.46
N ARG A 606 -7.86 6.86 17.82
CA ARG A 606 -7.47 5.84 18.81
C ARG A 606 -8.04 6.11 20.20
N SER A 607 -8.19 7.37 20.59
CA SER A 607 -8.79 7.74 21.89
C SER A 607 -10.29 7.40 21.99
N HIS A 608 -10.92 7.09 20.85
CA HIS A 608 -12.31 6.69 20.74
C HIS A 608 -12.49 5.19 20.47
N TRP A 609 -11.43 4.38 20.45
CA TRP A 609 -11.55 2.91 20.38
C TRP A 609 -12.43 2.38 21.54
N PRO A 610 -13.46 1.54 21.30
CA PRO A 610 -13.78 0.83 20.05
C PRO A 610 -14.83 1.47 19.13
N VAL A 611 -15.24 2.72 19.34
CA VAL A 611 -16.16 3.43 18.42
C VAL A 611 -15.51 3.59 17.04
N CYS A 612 -14.27 4.12 17.03
CA CYS A 612 -13.43 4.13 15.84
C CYS A 612 -12.49 2.92 15.87
N ALA A 613 -12.72 1.99 14.96
CA ALA A 613 -12.07 0.68 14.95
C ALA A 613 -10.81 0.59 14.09
N GLY A 614 -10.52 1.64 13.31
CA GLY A 614 -9.34 1.62 12.46
C GLY A 614 -8.97 2.96 11.87
N THR A 615 -7.67 3.09 11.62
CA THR A 615 -7.05 4.23 10.94
C THR A 615 -6.12 3.70 9.85
N ILE A 616 -6.52 3.89 8.60
CA ILE A 616 -5.72 3.57 7.41
C ILE A 616 -5.29 4.89 6.78
N VAL A 617 -4.02 5.23 6.95
CA VAL A 617 -3.42 6.47 6.45
C VAL A 617 -3.31 6.42 4.93
N TRP A 618 -3.71 7.49 4.25
CA TRP A 618 -3.27 7.75 2.88
C TRP A 618 -1.98 8.56 2.96
N GLN A 619 -0.80 8.03 2.61
CA GLN A 619 -0.51 6.66 2.14
C GLN A 619 0.82 6.14 2.73
N LEU A 620 1.17 4.87 2.52
CA LEU A 620 2.44 4.33 3.02
C LEU A 620 3.64 4.81 2.19
N ASN A 621 3.58 4.56 0.88
CA ASN A 621 4.71 4.58 -0.03
C ASN A 621 4.46 5.48 -1.27
N ASP A 622 5.51 5.76 -2.04
CA ASP A 622 5.49 6.55 -3.27
C ASP A 622 6.04 5.73 -4.44
N CYS A 623 5.52 5.91 -5.65
CA CYS A 623 5.98 5.20 -6.85
C CYS A 623 7.08 5.92 -7.64
N TRP A 624 7.45 7.14 -7.22
CA TRP A 624 8.44 8.03 -7.85
C TRP A 624 8.75 9.23 -6.91
N PRO A 625 9.78 10.06 -7.19
CA PRO A 625 10.06 11.26 -6.40
C PRO A 625 8.92 12.27 -6.50
N VAL A 626 8.25 12.61 -5.39
CA VAL A 626 7.06 13.48 -5.44
C VAL A 626 6.77 14.14 -4.10
N THR A 627 6.01 15.24 -4.12
CA THR A 627 5.28 15.75 -2.95
C THR A 627 3.94 15.03 -2.85
N SER A 628 3.77 14.21 -1.82
CA SER A 628 2.60 13.33 -1.64
C SER A 628 2.27 13.14 -0.16
N TRP A 629 1.29 12.28 0.10
CA TRP A 629 0.88 11.90 1.45
C TRP A 629 1.70 10.74 2.05
N ALA A 630 2.70 10.22 1.33
CA ALA A 630 3.40 9.01 1.75
C ALA A 630 4.26 9.21 3.00
N ALA A 631 4.36 8.18 3.85
CA ALA A 631 5.29 8.12 4.98
C ALA A 631 6.73 7.76 4.55
N VAL A 632 6.87 7.01 3.46
CA VAL A 632 8.14 6.63 2.82
C VAL A 632 8.15 7.19 1.40
N ASP A 633 9.19 7.92 1.02
CA ASP A 633 9.27 8.57 -0.30
C ASP A 633 9.69 7.62 -1.44
N GLY A 634 9.67 8.12 -2.68
CA GLY A 634 9.95 7.31 -3.88
C GLY A 634 11.39 6.81 -4.02
N ASP A 635 12.32 7.26 -3.18
CA ASP A 635 13.67 6.69 -3.05
C ASP A 635 13.76 5.71 -1.87
N ARG A 636 12.61 5.30 -1.33
CA ARG A 636 12.45 4.42 -0.17
C ARG A 636 13.05 5.00 1.11
N ARG A 637 12.91 6.31 1.30
CA ARG A 637 13.39 7.00 2.51
C ARG A 637 12.24 7.34 3.43
N ARG A 638 12.36 6.96 4.69
CA ARG A 638 11.41 7.30 5.77
C ARG A 638 11.35 8.82 5.95
N LYS A 639 10.19 9.44 5.72
CA LYS A 639 9.94 10.87 6.00
C LYS A 639 9.72 11.08 7.50
N LEU A 640 9.65 12.33 7.97
CA LEU A 640 9.29 12.63 9.37
C LEU A 640 7.97 11.98 9.79
N LEU A 641 7.00 11.89 8.87
CA LEU A 641 5.72 11.20 9.10
C LEU A 641 5.91 9.74 9.55
N TRP A 642 6.86 8.98 8.98
CA TRP A 642 7.09 7.60 9.38
C TRP A 642 7.45 7.46 10.86
N TYR A 643 8.30 8.36 11.38
CA TYR A 643 8.67 8.37 12.80
C TYR A 643 7.47 8.75 13.68
N ALA A 644 6.64 9.69 13.22
CA ALA A 644 5.41 10.06 13.90
C ALA A 644 4.42 8.88 13.96
N LEU A 645 4.29 8.11 12.88
CA LEU A 645 3.46 6.90 12.81
C LEU A 645 3.96 5.82 13.77
N ARG A 646 5.26 5.55 13.79
CA ARG A 646 5.90 4.64 14.75
C ARG A 646 5.53 4.98 16.19
N ASP A 647 5.58 6.26 16.54
CA ASP A 647 5.35 6.71 17.91
C ASP A 647 3.85 6.70 18.26
N VAL A 648 2.97 7.13 17.34
CA VAL A 648 1.52 7.16 17.58
C VAL A 648 0.86 5.79 17.46
N TYR A 649 1.50 4.77 16.87
CA TYR A 649 0.99 3.39 16.81
C TYR A 649 1.56 2.44 17.87
N GLN A 650 2.32 2.97 18.83
CA GLN A 650 2.79 2.19 19.98
C GLN A 650 1.62 1.47 20.70
N PRO A 651 1.87 0.27 21.26
CA PRO A 651 0.85 -0.51 21.95
C PRO A 651 0.21 0.26 23.12
N VAL A 652 1.03 0.99 23.89
CA VAL A 652 0.56 1.94 24.89
C VAL A 652 0.76 3.34 24.35
N LEU A 653 -0.35 4.07 24.18
CA LEU A 653 -0.35 5.45 23.68
C LEU A 653 -0.96 6.38 24.72
N LEU A 654 -0.28 7.47 25.03
CA LEU A 654 -0.79 8.55 25.86
C LEU A 654 -0.94 9.81 25.01
N THR A 655 -2.14 10.39 24.97
CA THR A 655 -2.42 11.66 24.29
C THR A 655 -3.24 12.60 25.17
N ILE A 656 -3.24 13.89 24.85
CA ILE A 656 -4.16 14.87 25.41
C ILE A 656 -5.21 15.21 24.38
N GLN A 657 -6.47 15.03 24.75
CA GLN A 657 -7.60 15.19 23.85
C GLN A 657 -8.58 16.23 24.37
N PRO A 658 -9.08 17.14 23.51
CA PRO A 658 -10.21 17.98 23.87
C PRO A 658 -11.49 17.12 24.01
N ARG A 659 -12.27 17.42 25.04
CA ARG A 659 -13.61 16.86 25.29
C ARG A 659 -14.55 17.99 25.72
N GLU A 660 -15.85 17.74 25.73
CA GLU A 660 -16.86 18.71 26.14
C GLU A 660 -16.58 19.32 27.53
N GLN A 661 -16.01 18.53 28.44
CA GLN A 661 -15.71 18.93 29.83
C GLN A 661 -14.32 19.58 30.01
N GLY A 662 -13.54 19.72 28.94
CA GLY A 662 -12.16 20.21 28.97
C GLY A 662 -11.15 19.18 28.44
N LEU A 663 -9.87 19.37 28.76
CA LEU A 663 -8.82 18.44 28.35
C LEU A 663 -8.93 17.11 29.11
N ALA A 664 -8.68 16.00 28.41
CA ALA A 664 -8.58 14.67 28.98
C ALA A 664 -7.26 14.00 28.58
N ALA A 665 -6.64 13.30 29.52
CA ALA A 665 -5.56 12.38 29.23
C ALA A 665 -6.17 11.07 28.73
N SER A 666 -5.88 10.70 27.48
CA SER A 666 -6.33 9.45 26.88
C SER A 666 -5.19 8.43 26.87
N LEU A 667 -5.46 7.26 27.42
CA LEU A 667 -4.57 6.10 27.44
C LEU A 667 -5.16 5.00 26.56
N GLY A 668 -4.51 4.72 25.43
CA GLY A 668 -4.78 3.54 24.62
C GLY A 668 -3.92 2.37 25.08
N ASN A 669 -4.54 1.22 25.34
CA ASN A 669 -3.87 -0.02 25.71
C ASN A 669 -4.20 -1.12 24.69
N ASP A 670 -3.28 -1.35 23.76
CA ASP A 670 -3.33 -2.42 22.76
C ASP A 670 -2.49 -3.64 23.18
N THR A 671 -2.35 -3.88 24.48
CA THR A 671 -1.69 -5.09 25.01
C THR A 671 -2.72 -6.08 25.55
N ASP A 672 -2.30 -7.33 25.80
CA ASP A 672 -3.15 -8.38 26.36
C ASP A 672 -3.31 -8.30 27.89
N GLU A 673 -2.63 -7.35 28.54
CA GLU A 673 -2.70 -7.14 29.98
C GLU A 673 -3.40 -5.81 30.28
N ALA A 674 -4.05 -5.73 31.45
CA ALA A 674 -4.59 -4.45 31.91
C ALA A 674 -3.44 -3.50 32.27
N LEU A 675 -3.56 -2.25 31.85
CA LEU A 675 -2.63 -1.18 32.20
C LEU A 675 -3.05 -0.60 33.56
N GLU A 676 -2.19 -0.78 34.57
CA GLU A 676 -2.35 -0.18 35.89
C GLU A 676 -1.16 0.73 36.20
N GLY A 677 -1.44 1.94 36.71
CA GLY A 677 -0.37 2.85 37.06
C GLY A 677 -0.89 4.20 37.53
N ARG A 678 0.04 5.17 37.59
CA ARG A 678 -0.27 6.54 37.97
C ARG A 678 0.19 7.49 36.88
N LEU A 679 -0.72 8.38 36.47
CA LEU A 679 -0.38 9.51 35.62
C LEU A 679 0.09 10.67 36.48
N ARG A 680 1.32 11.14 36.27
CA ARG A 680 1.84 12.37 36.85
C ARG A 680 1.62 13.50 35.84
N LEU A 681 0.88 14.53 36.25
CA LEU A 681 0.55 15.68 35.41
C LEU A 681 1.22 16.92 35.98
N ARG A 682 1.91 17.69 35.13
CA ARG A 682 2.59 18.94 35.49
C ARG A 682 2.29 20.03 34.48
N ARG A 683 1.76 21.17 34.94
CA ARG A 683 1.75 22.42 34.18
C ARG A 683 3.01 23.18 34.55
N GLN A 684 3.83 23.50 33.56
CA GLN A 684 5.12 24.13 33.79
C GLN A 684 5.46 25.14 32.70
N ARG A 685 6.31 26.10 33.04
CA ARG A 685 6.88 27.05 32.07
C ARG A 685 7.93 26.39 31.19
N HIS A 686 8.24 27.01 30.06
CA HIS A 686 9.31 26.56 29.17
C HIS A 686 10.71 26.54 29.80
N ASP A 687 10.95 27.26 30.90
CA ASP A 687 12.21 27.23 31.64
C ASP A 687 12.27 26.09 32.69
N GLY A 688 11.20 25.31 32.83
CA GLY A 688 11.09 24.19 33.76
C GLY A 688 10.46 24.53 35.11
N GLU A 689 10.04 25.78 35.36
CA GLU A 689 9.29 26.13 36.57
C GLU A 689 7.94 25.40 36.58
N VAL A 690 7.75 24.50 37.55
CA VAL A 690 6.47 23.79 37.76
C VAL A 690 5.49 24.71 38.47
N LEU A 691 4.36 24.99 37.82
CA LEU A 691 3.31 25.90 38.31
C LEU A 691 2.20 25.14 39.04
N ALA A 692 1.86 23.95 38.56
CA ALA A 692 0.91 23.05 39.19
C ALA A 692 1.27 21.58 38.90
N GLU A 693 0.95 20.69 39.83
CA GLU A 693 1.24 19.26 39.72
C GLU A 693 0.18 18.43 40.45
N THR A 694 -0.17 17.29 39.87
CA THR A 694 -0.98 16.27 40.54
C THR A 694 -0.69 14.87 40.02
N THR A 695 -1.32 13.88 40.63
CA THR A 695 -1.28 12.48 40.20
C THR A 695 -2.69 11.93 40.10
N LEU A 696 -2.96 11.15 39.06
CA LEU A 696 -4.22 10.43 38.85
C LEU A 696 -3.93 8.93 38.79
N ASP A 697 -4.75 8.13 39.45
CA ASP A 697 -4.70 6.68 39.27
C ASP A 697 -5.30 6.30 37.90
N ALA A 698 -4.60 5.46 37.16
CA ALA A 698 -4.99 5.01 35.83
C ALA A 698 -5.19 3.49 35.81
N HIS A 699 -6.34 3.09 35.27
CA HIS A 699 -6.66 1.71 34.96
C HIS A 699 -7.31 1.66 33.58
N VAL A 700 -6.68 0.95 32.65
CA VAL A 700 -7.24 0.70 31.31
C VAL A 700 -7.19 -0.81 31.06
N PRO A 701 -8.33 -1.49 30.83
CA PRO A 701 -8.31 -2.91 30.53
C PRO A 701 -7.48 -3.23 29.29
N ALA A 702 -7.11 -4.51 29.14
CA ALA A 702 -6.47 -5.01 27.94
C ALA A 702 -7.30 -4.65 26.69
N ARG A 703 -6.62 -4.29 25.59
CA ARG A 703 -7.23 -4.01 24.29
C ARG A 703 -8.33 -2.94 24.30
N LEU A 704 -8.22 -1.92 25.15
CA LEU A 704 -9.19 -0.81 25.24
C LEU A 704 -8.49 0.56 25.37
N ALA A 705 -9.27 1.62 25.17
CA ALA A 705 -8.86 2.99 25.48
C ALA A 705 -9.63 3.52 26.69
N GLY A 706 -8.96 4.32 27.52
CA GLY A 706 -9.53 5.01 28.67
C GLY A 706 -9.23 6.50 28.61
N THR A 707 -10.08 7.32 29.25
CA THR A 707 -9.83 8.76 29.41
C THR A 707 -9.97 9.17 30.86
N LEU A 708 -9.09 10.09 31.29
CA LEU A 708 -9.08 10.70 32.62
C LEU A 708 -9.15 12.23 32.44
N PRO A 709 -10.08 12.92 33.11
CA PRO A 709 -10.17 14.37 33.01
C PRO A 709 -8.91 15.02 33.56
N VAL A 710 -8.34 15.97 32.82
CA VAL A 710 -7.22 16.80 33.31
C VAL A 710 -7.81 17.84 34.26
N PRO A 711 -7.32 17.95 35.51
CA PRO A 711 -7.83 18.93 36.47
C PRO A 711 -7.70 20.37 35.96
N VAL A 712 -8.65 21.22 36.33
CA VAL A 712 -8.79 22.57 35.78
C VAL A 712 -7.57 23.46 36.01
N GLU A 713 -6.89 23.28 37.15
CA GLU A 713 -5.65 23.96 37.53
C GLU A 713 -4.45 23.60 36.66
N LEU A 714 -4.50 22.44 35.98
CA LEU A 714 -3.51 21.97 35.03
C LEU A 714 -3.92 22.26 33.59
N ALA A 715 -5.22 22.25 33.28
CA ALA A 715 -5.75 22.47 31.94
C ALA A 715 -5.82 23.96 31.53
N ARG A 716 -5.68 24.90 32.47
CA ARG A 716 -5.76 26.36 32.21
C ARG A 716 -4.41 27.02 32.47
N PRO A 717 -3.70 27.50 31.43
CA PRO A 717 -2.45 28.22 31.60
C PRO A 717 -2.66 29.64 32.15
N GLU A 718 -1.64 30.19 32.82
CA GLU A 718 -1.62 31.62 33.17
C GLU A 718 -1.17 32.45 31.96
N ASP A 719 -0.18 31.96 31.23
CA ASP A 719 0.28 32.46 29.94
C ASP A 719 0.44 31.29 28.95
N PRO A 720 -0.51 31.09 28.01
CA PRO A 720 -0.47 29.96 27.07
C PRO A 720 0.78 29.97 26.19
N ALA A 721 1.37 31.14 25.93
CA ALA A 721 2.58 31.23 25.12
C ALA A 721 3.82 30.69 25.83
N ARG A 722 3.81 30.56 27.16
CA ARG A 722 5.00 30.22 27.96
C ARG A 722 4.93 28.88 28.66
N GLU A 723 3.82 28.17 28.51
CA GLU A 723 3.48 27.03 29.35
C GLU A 723 3.18 25.78 28.52
N VAL A 724 3.45 24.63 29.13
CA VAL A 724 3.11 23.31 28.59
C VAL A 724 2.52 22.43 29.70
N LEU A 725 1.70 21.48 29.30
CA LEU A 725 1.26 20.37 30.14
C LEU A 725 2.08 19.13 29.80
N LEU A 726 2.81 18.61 30.78
CA LEU A 726 3.46 17.31 30.71
C LEU A 726 2.58 16.29 31.43
N VAL A 727 2.30 15.16 30.78
CA VAL A 727 1.66 14.00 31.39
C VAL A 727 2.53 12.77 31.17
N GLU A 728 2.81 12.05 32.25
CA GLU A 728 3.70 10.89 32.25
C GLU A 728 3.02 9.71 32.95
N LEU A 729 3.12 8.53 32.36
CA LEU A 729 2.81 7.29 33.05
C LEU A 729 4.02 6.82 33.83
N GLU A 730 3.95 6.89 35.16
CA GLU A 730 5.07 6.60 36.05
C GLU A 730 5.65 5.20 35.80
N GLY A 731 6.97 5.13 35.58
CA GLY A 731 7.69 3.86 35.42
C GLY A 731 7.55 3.19 34.04
N ALA A 732 6.66 3.67 33.17
CA ALA A 732 6.44 3.08 31.83
C ALA A 732 7.24 3.76 30.71
N GLY A 733 7.85 4.93 30.97
CA GLY A 733 8.56 5.71 29.94
C GLY A 733 7.64 6.33 28.88
N VAL A 734 6.32 6.26 29.07
CA VAL A 734 5.30 6.84 28.18
C VAL A 734 4.96 8.25 28.68
N ARG A 735 5.04 9.24 27.79
CA ARG A 735 4.74 10.64 28.11
C ARG A 735 4.12 11.37 26.93
N VAL A 736 3.47 12.49 27.22
CA VAL A 736 3.02 13.47 26.23
C VAL A 736 3.28 14.88 26.75
N VAL A 737 3.75 15.76 25.86
CA VAL A 737 3.85 17.20 26.11
C VAL A 737 2.79 17.89 25.26
N HIS A 738 1.86 18.57 25.91
CA HIS A 738 0.79 19.31 25.26
C HIS A 738 1.07 20.82 25.39
N PRO A 739 1.30 21.52 24.27
CA PRO A 739 1.44 22.97 24.28
C PRO A 739 0.07 23.65 24.49
N PHE A 740 0.07 24.83 25.09
CA PHE A 740 -1.15 25.64 25.23
C PHE A 740 -1.32 26.72 24.15
N ALA A 741 -0.31 26.92 23.32
CA ALA A 741 -0.33 27.81 22.16
C ALA A 741 0.28 27.07 20.96
N GLU A 742 -0.16 27.43 19.75
CA GLU A 742 0.50 27.02 18.52
C GLU A 742 1.92 27.61 18.45
N ASP A 743 2.82 26.99 17.69
CA ASP A 743 4.24 27.37 17.73
C ASP A 743 4.44 28.83 17.30
N ARG A 744 3.66 29.30 16.32
CA ARG A 744 3.67 30.71 15.88
C ARG A 744 3.38 31.73 16.99
N ASP A 745 2.59 31.34 17.99
CA ASP A 745 2.16 32.20 19.10
C ASP A 745 2.94 31.88 20.39
N SER A 746 3.77 30.84 20.38
CA SER A 746 4.54 30.38 21.52
C SER A 746 5.78 31.24 21.77
N ALA A 747 6.16 31.42 23.03
CA ALA A 747 7.38 32.07 23.47
C ALA A 747 8.57 31.09 23.55
N LEU A 748 8.68 30.17 22.58
CA LEU A 748 9.82 29.27 22.45
C LEU A 748 11.14 30.06 22.32
N ALA A 749 12.18 29.59 22.99
CA ALA A 749 13.48 30.23 23.03
C ALA A 749 14.34 29.85 21.81
N GLU A 750 15.06 30.83 21.25
CA GLU A 750 15.96 30.65 20.09
C GLU A 750 17.13 29.72 20.38
N ALA A 751 17.88 29.95 21.46
CA ALA A 751 19.03 29.13 21.86
C ALA A 751 18.64 28.08 22.92
N ALA A 752 17.59 27.30 22.65
CA ALA A 752 17.06 26.32 23.60
C ALA A 752 17.82 24.99 23.64
N VAL A 753 18.64 24.68 22.62
CA VAL A 753 19.45 23.46 22.52
C VAL A 753 20.94 23.79 22.55
N THR A 754 21.70 23.02 23.33
CA THR A 754 23.14 22.85 23.12
C THR A 754 23.39 21.42 22.65
N ALA A 755 24.09 21.22 21.54
CA ALA A 755 24.36 19.90 20.99
C ALA A 755 25.85 19.66 20.78
N ARG A 756 26.24 18.38 20.82
CA ARG A 756 27.58 17.90 20.44
C ARG A 756 27.43 16.62 19.63
N ALA A 757 28.35 16.39 18.70
CA ALA A 757 28.36 15.21 17.85
C ALA A 757 29.69 14.47 18.00
N GLU A 758 29.63 13.16 18.17
CA GLU A 758 30.81 12.31 18.34
C GLU A 758 30.77 11.13 17.37
N ARG A 759 31.92 10.78 16.79
CA ARG A 759 32.02 9.58 15.94
C ARG A 759 31.82 8.33 16.76
N VAL A 760 31.14 7.38 16.15
CA VAL A 760 30.85 6.06 16.71
C VAL A 760 31.01 5.01 15.61
N GLU A 761 31.01 3.72 15.97
CA GLU A 761 31.39 2.64 15.05
C GLU A 761 30.61 2.59 13.73
N ASP A 762 29.29 2.89 13.76
CA ASP A 762 28.39 2.83 12.60
C ASP A 762 27.84 4.21 12.17
N GLY A 763 28.49 5.31 12.58
CA GLY A 763 28.11 6.66 12.19
C GLY A 763 28.45 7.74 13.23
N VAL A 764 27.47 8.55 13.62
CA VAL A 764 27.62 9.66 14.56
C VAL A 764 26.55 9.62 15.66
N GLU A 765 26.93 9.92 16.90
CA GLU A 765 26.00 10.13 18.02
C GLU A 765 25.90 11.62 18.35
N ILE A 766 24.70 12.19 18.27
CA ILE A 766 24.39 13.57 18.61
C ILE A 766 23.78 13.61 20.00
N THR A 767 24.42 14.27 20.95
CA THR A 767 23.84 14.56 22.26
C THR A 767 23.31 15.99 22.28
N ALA A 768 22.00 16.16 22.34
CA ALA A 768 21.31 17.44 22.48
C ALA A 768 20.79 17.62 23.91
N SER A 769 21.08 18.77 24.52
CA SER A 769 20.67 19.15 25.87
C SER A 769 19.86 20.43 25.83
N ALA A 770 18.69 20.41 26.46
CA ALA A 770 17.72 21.50 26.42
C ALA A 770 17.88 22.44 27.62
N THR A 771 18.01 23.75 27.37
CA THR A 771 18.01 24.82 28.39
C THR A 771 16.62 25.41 28.60
N SER A 772 15.71 25.18 27.65
CA SER A 772 14.29 25.53 27.66
C SER A 772 13.50 24.44 26.92
N THR A 773 12.18 24.51 26.83
CA THR A 773 11.41 23.59 25.98
C THR A 773 11.87 23.67 24.53
N VAL A 774 12.14 22.52 23.95
CA VAL A 774 12.50 22.30 22.54
C VAL A 774 11.45 21.42 21.93
N ARG A 775 10.79 21.89 20.87
CA ARG A 775 9.70 21.18 20.22
C ARG A 775 10.17 20.48 18.94
N ASP A 776 9.94 19.17 18.88
CA ASP A 776 10.11 18.34 17.69
C ASP A 776 11.50 18.46 17.04
N LEU A 777 12.56 18.30 17.85
CA LEU A 777 13.94 18.30 17.38
C LEU A 777 14.18 17.14 16.38
N CYS A 778 14.67 17.49 15.20
CA CYS A 778 14.92 16.61 14.08
C CYS A 778 16.36 16.75 13.58
N VAL A 779 16.88 15.67 12.99
CA VAL A 779 18.17 15.62 12.31
C VAL A 779 17.91 15.27 10.85
N LEU A 780 17.93 16.26 9.95
CA LEU A 780 17.80 16.07 8.50
C LEU A 780 19.12 15.53 7.93
N ALA A 781 19.46 14.31 8.35
CA ALA A 781 20.72 13.64 8.13
C ALA A 781 21.08 13.49 6.64
N ASP A 782 20.06 13.37 5.79
CA ASP A 782 20.16 13.19 4.35
C ASP A 782 20.70 14.42 3.60
N LYS A 783 20.74 15.59 4.25
CA LYS A 783 21.45 16.78 3.76
C LYS A 783 22.97 16.66 3.86
N VAL A 784 23.49 15.85 4.78
CA VAL A 784 24.93 15.64 4.99
C VAL A 784 25.41 14.43 4.18
N ASP A 785 24.69 13.32 4.27
CA ASP A 785 24.94 12.11 3.49
C ASP A 785 23.60 11.53 3.02
N PRO A 786 23.36 11.40 1.71
CA PRO A 786 22.17 10.75 1.18
C PRO A 786 21.98 9.31 1.69
N GLY A 787 22.97 8.61 2.25
CA GLY A 787 22.75 7.29 2.85
C GLY A 787 22.32 7.33 4.32
N ALA A 788 22.30 8.50 4.96
CA ALA A 788 22.24 8.59 6.41
C ALA A 788 20.82 8.48 6.97
N VAL A 789 20.70 7.77 8.10
CA VAL A 789 19.43 7.51 8.77
C VAL A 789 19.56 7.79 10.26
N ALA A 790 18.72 8.69 10.77
CA ALA A 790 18.59 8.91 12.21
C ALA A 790 17.70 7.84 12.85
N ASP A 791 18.04 7.36 14.04
CA ASP A 791 17.24 6.36 14.77
C ASP A 791 15.92 6.92 15.33
N ARG A 792 15.84 8.24 15.50
CA ARG A 792 14.67 8.96 15.98
C ARG A 792 14.64 10.40 15.48
N GLN A 793 13.42 10.91 15.33
CA GLN A 793 13.08 12.26 14.90
C GLN A 793 11.99 12.83 15.82
N LEU A 794 11.62 14.10 15.64
CA LEU A 794 10.49 14.74 16.33
C LEU A 794 10.62 14.70 17.87
N VAL A 795 11.85 14.87 18.39
CA VAL A 795 12.12 14.75 19.82
C VAL A 795 11.75 16.05 20.56
N THR A 796 10.71 16.02 21.38
CA THR A 796 10.41 17.12 22.29
C THR A 796 11.16 16.96 23.62
N LEU A 797 11.91 18.00 24.02
CA LEU A 797 12.69 18.06 25.26
C LEU A 797 12.20 19.21 26.14
N LEU A 798 12.17 18.99 27.44
CA LEU A 798 11.89 20.02 28.44
C LEU A 798 13.20 20.58 29.02
N ALA A 799 13.14 21.74 29.69
CA ALA A 799 14.32 22.34 30.29
C ALA A 799 15.06 21.36 31.23
N GLY A 800 16.37 21.21 31.01
CA GLY A 800 17.22 20.28 31.74
C GLY A 800 17.25 18.85 31.18
N GLU A 801 16.43 18.52 30.18
CA GLU A 801 16.45 17.20 29.54
C GLU A 801 17.57 17.07 28.50
N SER A 802 17.92 15.84 28.16
CA SER A 802 18.89 15.55 27.12
C SER A 802 18.52 14.29 26.35
N ALA A 803 18.96 14.24 25.09
CA ALA A 803 18.64 13.20 24.15
C ALA A 803 19.89 12.82 23.35
N ARG A 804 20.12 11.51 23.12
CA ARG A 804 21.16 10.98 22.21
C ARG A 804 20.57 10.41 20.93
N ILE A 805 20.78 11.07 19.80
CA ILE A 805 20.28 10.65 18.47
C ILE A 805 21.43 9.95 17.74
N ARG A 806 21.21 8.71 17.30
CA ARG A 806 22.20 7.95 16.52
C ARG A 806 21.89 8.15 15.04
N VAL A 807 22.86 8.68 14.29
CA VAL A 807 22.81 8.75 12.84
C VAL A 807 23.69 7.65 12.28
N ARG A 808 23.08 6.68 11.61
CA ARG A 808 23.83 5.64 10.88
C ARG A 808 24.21 6.16 9.52
N THR A 809 25.47 6.00 9.15
CA THR A 809 26.02 6.47 7.87
C THR A 809 27.30 5.72 7.57
N THR A 810 27.62 5.58 6.28
CA THR A 810 28.92 5.06 5.83
C THR A 810 29.89 6.18 5.44
N ALA A 811 29.43 7.43 5.44
CA ALA A 811 30.21 8.58 5.04
C ALA A 811 31.18 9.02 6.14
N ASP A 812 32.42 9.28 5.75
CA ASP A 812 33.44 9.83 6.64
C ASP A 812 33.37 11.37 6.65
N VAL A 813 32.41 11.92 7.40
CA VAL A 813 32.16 13.37 7.51
C VAL A 813 32.53 13.87 8.91
N ASP A 814 32.97 15.12 9.03
CA ASP A 814 33.18 15.79 10.32
C ASP A 814 31.89 15.75 11.17
N PRO A 815 31.91 15.26 12.43
CA PRO A 815 30.76 15.28 13.33
C PRO A 815 30.05 16.64 13.43
N GLU A 816 30.77 17.75 13.31
CA GLU A 816 30.17 19.09 13.37
C GLU A 816 29.20 19.38 12.21
N ALA A 817 29.33 18.70 11.05
CA ALA A 817 28.41 18.86 9.93
C ALA A 817 26.96 18.48 10.29
N TRP A 818 26.79 17.54 11.23
CA TRP A 818 25.48 17.08 11.70
C TRP A 818 24.80 18.05 12.67
N LEU A 819 25.52 19.10 13.10
CA LEU A 819 25.03 20.16 13.97
C LEU A 819 24.76 21.46 13.21
N ALA A 820 24.92 21.45 11.88
CA ALA A 820 24.62 22.62 11.05
C ALA A 820 23.17 23.07 11.24
N GLN A 821 22.93 24.38 11.16
CA GLN A 821 21.65 25.00 11.49
C GLN A 821 20.51 24.58 10.56
N ASP A 822 20.80 24.04 9.38
CA ASP A 822 19.85 23.52 8.40
C ASP A 822 19.73 21.97 8.44
N VAL A 823 20.47 21.32 9.34
CA VAL A 823 20.51 19.86 9.56
C VAL A 823 19.87 19.49 10.91
N LEU A 824 20.31 20.10 12.02
CA LEU A 824 19.71 19.93 13.34
C LEU A 824 18.70 21.07 13.56
N LEU A 825 17.41 20.75 13.43
CA LEU A 825 16.32 21.72 13.39
C LEU A 825 15.20 21.34 14.34
N SER A 826 14.47 22.34 14.82
CA SER A 826 13.29 22.20 15.68
C SER A 826 12.27 23.28 15.35
N ALA A 827 11.06 23.18 15.90
CA ALA A 827 10.08 24.26 15.76
C ALA A 827 10.58 25.57 16.40
N ASN A 828 11.45 25.50 17.41
CA ASN A 828 12.08 26.69 18.01
C ASN A 828 12.88 27.50 16.98
N ASP A 829 13.58 26.82 16.06
CA ASP A 829 14.38 27.46 15.02
C ASP A 829 13.50 28.23 14.03
N LEU A 830 12.36 27.66 13.64
CA LEU A 830 11.38 28.34 12.78
C LEU A 830 10.83 29.60 13.45
N VAL A 831 10.47 29.52 14.74
CA VAL A 831 9.97 30.67 15.52
C VAL A 831 11.04 31.75 15.66
N ALA A 832 12.29 31.36 15.93
CA ALA A 832 13.40 32.30 16.04
C ALA A 832 13.68 33.04 14.72
N ARG A 833 13.69 32.32 13.60
CA ARG A 833 13.91 32.90 12.26
C ARG A 833 12.81 33.88 11.87
N ALA A 834 11.54 33.54 12.13
CA ALA A 834 10.41 34.44 11.90
C ALA A 834 10.52 35.73 12.72
N ARG A 835 10.84 35.62 14.02
CA ARG A 835 11.07 36.80 14.87
C ARG A 835 12.23 37.67 14.41
N ALA A 836 13.31 37.05 13.91
CA ALA A 836 14.47 37.78 13.39
C ALA A 836 14.12 38.60 12.14
N ARG A 837 13.10 38.18 11.36
CA ARG A 837 12.54 38.94 10.24
C ARG A 837 11.52 40.00 10.65
N GLY A 838 10.97 39.90 11.87
CA GLY A 838 9.94 40.79 12.39
C GLY A 838 8.51 40.33 12.10
N ASP A 839 8.33 39.04 11.80
CA ASP A 839 7.04 38.39 11.53
C ASP A 839 6.27 38.00 12.81
#